data_AF-A0A949F6H7-F1
#
_entry.id   AF-A0A949F6H7-F1
#
_cell.length_a   1.000
_cell.length_b   1.000
_cell.length_c   1.000
_cell.angle_alpha   90.00
_cell.angle_beta   90.00
_cell.angle_gamma   90.00
#
_symmetry.space_group_name_H-M   'P 1'
#
loop_
_entity.id
_entity.type
_entity.pdbx_description
1 polymer ?
#
loop_
_entity_poly.entity_id
_entity_poly.type
_entity_poly.pdbx_seq_one_letter_code
_entity_poly.pdbx_strand_id
1 'polypeptide(L)'
;MFESIKIYKNEKLDLEGLLAELYHYGYEHVQRVAECGDFSRHGEVVSIFPVTFSDPIRLELKNDTIEKIRSYDIETGRAIEEHNAVIILPLKGIHKKTIRSKAVELSERSPIDSFVDIEPGNRVVHVEHGIGIYRGVERHKQGAKIMDNIVIEYAEGDKLYVPFSDINLVQKYIGFEKKSTIHKLGGKLWKRAKLAAQKGINNLALELLELAVKREAMEGFQFSKDADWQKELEGNFPFKETPDQAKAAEEVKGDMEKPKPMDRLICGDVGYGKTEVALRAAFKAVMDNKQVAMLVPTTILAEQHYNTFTGRMKKYPVSIAMLSRFNTGSEQKRILQLLKDGKIDIVIGTHRLLSLDVGFKDLGLVIIDEEQRFGVKHKETLKKMRLMVDVLTMTATPIPRTLYMSLMSAKDMSQLETPPQDRLPIKTTILRYDEGAIKEAIEREVSRKGQVYFVTNRIRGIEKIAYHLEKLCRDAKIDVAHGQMPPRALESAMLKFIKGDTDVLLSTAIIESGIDIPNANTIIINNADRFGLADLYQLRGRVGRFKRQAYAYLVMSKEGSSATLAQSRLDTIHKFTALGSGFRIAMKDLEMRGAGNILGSEQHGYINSIGFDLYCRLLKGAVSAYKKTLRIGA
;
A
#
# COMPACT_ATOMS: atom_id res chain seq x y z
N MET A 1 38.00 -5.73 -7.45
CA MET A 1 38.60 -4.87 -6.42
C MET A 1 37.76 -3.60 -6.41
N PHE A 2 37.03 -3.30 -5.34
CA PHE A 2 36.11 -2.15 -5.36
C PHE A 2 36.93 -0.86 -5.37
N GLU A 3 36.78 -0.04 -6.41
CA GLU A 3 37.29 1.32 -6.41
C GLU A 3 36.61 2.08 -5.27
N SER A 4 37.41 2.71 -4.41
CA SER A 4 36.92 3.50 -3.27
C SER A 4 37.85 4.67 -2.99
N ILE A 5 37.26 5.82 -2.66
CA ILE A 5 38.00 7.00 -2.21
C ILE A 5 38.14 6.88 -0.70
N LYS A 6 39.36 6.93 -0.20
CA LYS A 6 39.65 6.86 1.24
C LYS A 6 40.21 8.20 1.67
N ILE A 7 39.63 8.77 2.70
CA ILE A 7 39.96 10.10 3.19
C ILE A 7 40.30 9.97 4.67
N TYR A 8 41.51 10.38 5.05
CA TYR A 8 41.98 10.32 6.43
C TYR A 8 42.14 11.72 7.02
N LYS A 9 41.83 11.87 8.30
CA LYS A 9 42.09 13.10 9.05
C LYS A 9 43.60 13.38 9.09
N ASN A 10 43.99 14.64 8.97
CA ASN A 10 45.37 15.15 8.87
C ASN A 10 46.14 14.76 7.59
N GLU A 11 45.47 14.23 6.57
CA GLU A 11 46.08 13.99 5.26
C GLU A 11 45.97 15.24 4.37
N LYS A 12 46.95 15.42 3.47
CA LYS A 12 46.85 16.41 2.39
C LYS A 12 45.90 15.90 1.33
N LEU A 13 44.91 16.71 0.98
CA LEU A 13 43.87 16.36 0.02
C LEU A 13 43.92 17.30 -1.18
N ASP A 14 44.12 16.74 -2.37
CA ASP A 14 43.87 17.48 -3.61
C ASP A 14 42.36 17.64 -3.79
N LEU A 15 41.87 18.84 -3.50
CA LEU A 15 40.45 19.17 -3.57
C LEU A 15 39.91 19.02 -5.00
N GLU A 16 40.63 19.49 -6.02
CA GLU A 16 40.15 19.41 -7.40
C GLU A 16 40.12 17.95 -7.88
N GLY A 17 41.14 17.16 -7.51
CA GLY A 17 41.19 15.72 -7.74
C GLY A 17 40.00 14.99 -7.10
N LEU A 18 39.68 15.29 -5.84
CA LEU A 18 38.55 14.69 -5.14
C LEU A 18 37.21 14.99 -5.84
N LEU A 19 36.96 16.23 -6.25
CA LEU A 19 35.70 16.57 -6.92
C LEU A 19 35.58 15.84 -8.27
N ALA A 20 36.68 15.73 -9.04
CA ALA A 20 36.69 14.99 -10.29
C ALA A 20 36.41 13.48 -10.08
N GLU A 21 36.98 12.87 -9.02
CA GLU A 21 36.70 11.49 -8.66
C GLU A 21 35.25 11.28 -8.18
N LEU A 22 34.68 12.22 -7.41
CA LEU A 22 33.27 12.16 -7.00
C LEU A 22 32.32 12.21 -8.20
N TYR A 23 32.59 13.09 -9.18
CA TYR A 23 31.85 13.10 -10.45
C TYR A 23 31.97 11.77 -11.20
N HIS A 24 33.18 11.17 -11.25
CA HIS A 24 33.39 9.86 -11.86
C HIS A 24 32.59 8.76 -11.16
N TYR A 25 32.51 8.83 -9.82
CA TYR A 25 31.75 7.92 -8.96
C TYR A 25 30.23 8.11 -9.07
N GLY A 26 29.78 9.11 -9.83
CA GLY A 26 28.38 9.39 -10.12
C GLY A 26 27.70 10.35 -9.15
N TYR A 27 28.48 11.05 -8.31
CA TYR A 27 27.95 12.05 -7.39
C TYR A 27 27.63 13.34 -8.14
N GLU A 28 26.60 14.07 -7.69
CA GLU A 28 26.13 15.30 -8.31
C GLU A 28 26.50 16.52 -7.46
N HIS A 29 27.06 17.55 -8.11
CA HIS A 29 27.42 18.78 -7.42
C HIS A 29 26.19 19.68 -7.25
N VAL A 30 25.80 19.93 -6.01
CA VAL A 30 24.63 20.71 -5.63
C VAL A 30 25.02 21.89 -4.73
N GLN A 31 24.14 22.89 -4.64
CA GLN A 31 24.37 24.03 -3.72
C GLN A 31 24.19 23.64 -2.25
N ARG A 32 23.35 22.66 -1.94
CA ARG A 32 23.18 22.11 -0.59
C ARG A 32 22.92 20.62 -0.70
N VAL A 33 23.75 19.84 0.00
CA VAL A 33 23.62 18.39 0.10
C VAL A 33 22.31 18.04 0.81
N ALA A 34 21.45 17.28 0.13
CA ALA A 34 20.15 16.86 0.64
C ALA A 34 19.92 15.34 0.51
N GLU A 35 20.45 14.70 -0.54
CA GLU A 35 20.24 13.29 -0.82
C GLU A 35 21.56 12.52 -0.96
N CYS A 36 21.51 11.20 -0.77
CA CYS A 36 22.68 10.35 -0.98
C CYS A 36 23.15 10.47 -2.44
N GLY A 37 24.44 10.78 -2.61
CA GLY A 37 25.03 11.04 -3.91
C GLY A 37 25.24 12.52 -4.22
N ASP A 38 24.76 13.41 -3.37
CA ASP A 38 25.08 14.83 -3.46
C ASP A 38 26.48 15.13 -2.91
N PHE A 39 27.14 16.12 -3.51
CA PHE A 39 28.23 16.83 -2.86
C PHE A 39 28.15 18.34 -3.11
N SER A 40 28.75 19.12 -2.23
CA SER A 40 28.85 20.57 -2.35
C SER A 40 30.20 21.04 -1.83
N ARG A 41 30.73 22.11 -2.42
CA ARG A 41 31.93 22.78 -1.94
C ARG A 41 31.67 24.25 -1.63
N HIS A 42 32.08 24.67 -0.44
CA HIS A 42 32.06 26.06 0.01
C HIS A 42 33.42 26.42 0.60
N GLY A 43 34.31 26.96 -0.24
CA GLY A 43 35.69 27.28 0.15
C GLY A 43 36.45 26.02 0.58
N GLU A 44 36.92 26.03 1.83
CA GLU A 44 37.65 24.94 2.49
C GLU A 44 36.73 23.86 3.10
N VAL A 45 35.42 23.96 2.88
CA VAL A 45 34.44 23.00 3.41
C VAL A 45 33.82 22.22 2.26
N VAL A 46 33.98 20.89 2.30
CA VAL A 46 33.34 19.99 1.35
C VAL A 46 32.32 19.14 2.10
N SER A 47 31.06 19.21 1.70
CA SER A 47 30.02 18.32 2.23
C SER A 47 29.68 17.28 1.18
N ILE A 48 29.63 16.01 1.56
CA ILE A 48 29.38 14.87 0.68
C ILE A 48 28.34 14.00 1.38
N PHE A 49 27.41 13.39 0.64
CA PHE A 49 26.51 12.37 1.20
C PHE A 49 26.81 11.00 0.61
N PRO A 50 27.75 10.24 1.22
CA PRO A 50 28.13 8.93 0.72
C PRO A 50 27.00 7.92 0.89
N VAL A 51 26.89 6.98 -0.05
CA VAL A 51 25.96 5.83 0.06
C VAL A 51 26.23 4.91 1.26
N THR A 52 27.42 5.00 1.84
CA THR A 52 27.88 4.19 2.98
C THR A 52 27.47 4.77 4.34
N PHE A 53 26.98 6.01 4.39
CA PHE A 53 26.61 6.69 5.62
C PHE A 53 25.11 6.96 5.67
N SER A 54 24.55 6.98 6.88
CA SER A 54 23.16 7.41 7.13
C SER A 54 22.98 8.93 7.00
N ASP A 55 24.06 9.68 7.20
CA ASP A 55 24.09 11.14 7.28
C ASP A 55 25.26 11.69 6.44
N PRO A 56 25.15 12.89 5.85
CA PRO A 56 26.23 13.48 5.10
C PRO A 56 27.43 13.79 5.99
N ILE A 57 28.60 13.73 5.38
CA ILE A 57 29.88 14.06 6.00
C ILE A 57 30.33 15.43 5.52
N ARG A 58 30.96 16.18 6.43
CA ARG A 58 31.61 17.45 6.18
C ARG A 58 33.10 17.31 6.42
N LEU A 59 33.87 17.61 5.40
CA LEU A 59 35.32 17.75 5.44
C LEU A 59 35.63 19.23 5.63
N GLU A 60 36.32 19.58 6.71
CA GLU A 60 36.84 20.92 6.94
C GLU A 60 38.35 20.90 6.70
N LEU A 61 38.82 21.66 5.72
CA LEU A 61 40.22 21.73 5.33
C LEU A 61 40.87 23.03 5.84
N LYS A 62 42.19 22.96 6.01
CA LYS A 62 43.04 24.10 6.29
C LYS A 62 44.39 23.90 5.62
N ASN A 63 44.77 24.78 4.69
CA ASN A 63 46.00 24.67 3.90
C ASN A 63 46.12 23.29 3.22
N ASP A 64 45.07 22.89 2.49
CA ASP A 64 44.95 21.60 1.78
C ASP A 64 45.05 20.35 2.67
N THR A 65 44.97 20.51 4.00
CA THR A 65 45.02 19.40 4.96
C THR A 65 43.67 19.25 5.65
N ILE A 66 43.17 18.03 5.77
CA ILE A 66 41.87 17.75 6.40
C ILE A 66 42.00 17.92 7.92
N GLU A 67 41.41 18.98 8.47
CA GLU A 67 41.42 19.25 9.90
C GLU A 67 40.37 18.40 10.63
N LYS A 68 39.16 18.30 10.07
CA LYS A 68 38.03 17.58 10.68
C LYS A 68 37.18 16.88 9.62
N ILE A 69 36.66 15.71 10.00
CA ILE A 69 35.66 14.97 9.24
C ILE A 69 34.49 14.71 10.19
N ARG A 70 33.29 15.19 9.86
CA ARG A 70 32.13 15.08 10.75
C ARG A 70 30.87 14.70 9.99
N SER A 71 30.13 13.72 10.50
CA SER A 71 28.74 13.54 10.08
C SER A 71 27.90 14.68 10.64
N TYR A 72 26.97 15.20 9.86
CA TYR A 72 26.08 16.25 10.31
C TYR A 72 24.64 15.97 9.89
N ASP A 73 23.71 16.41 10.72
CA ASP A 73 22.29 16.28 10.46
C ASP A 73 21.87 17.29 9.37
N ILE A 74 21.21 16.82 8.31
CA ILE A 74 20.87 17.62 7.11
C ILE A 74 19.94 18.79 7.46
N GLU A 75 19.03 18.57 8.41
CA GLU A 75 17.98 19.52 8.79
C GLU A 75 18.54 20.62 9.69
N THR A 76 19.34 20.25 10.68
CA THR A 76 19.86 21.15 11.72
C THR A 76 21.27 21.67 11.43
N GLY A 77 22.01 21.03 10.53
CA GLY A 77 23.41 21.33 10.21
C GLY A 77 24.39 21.04 11.36
N ARG A 78 23.93 20.41 12.45
CA ARG A 78 24.74 20.13 13.63
C ARG A 78 25.59 18.90 13.40
N ALA A 79 26.84 18.94 13.88
CA ALA A 79 27.70 17.77 13.91
C ALA A 79 27.09 16.69 14.82
N ILE A 80 26.99 15.48 14.29
CA ILE A 80 26.52 14.27 14.97
C ILE A 80 27.72 13.53 15.54
N GLU A 81 28.68 13.18 14.69
CA GLU A 81 29.82 12.33 15.01
C GLU A 81 31.08 12.80 14.28
N GLU A 82 32.25 12.66 14.92
CA GLU A 82 33.55 13.01 14.33
C GLU A 82 34.31 11.73 13.95
N HIS A 83 34.85 11.71 12.72
CA HIS A 83 35.49 10.54 12.11
C HIS A 83 36.98 10.77 11.92
N ASN A 84 37.78 9.72 12.13
CA ASN A 84 39.22 9.74 11.82
C ASN A 84 39.52 9.35 10.37
N ALA A 85 38.62 8.61 9.72
CA ALA A 85 38.71 8.22 8.32
C ALA A 85 37.33 7.95 7.75
N VAL A 86 37.13 8.20 6.46
CA VAL A 86 35.90 7.90 5.74
C VAL A 86 36.21 7.22 4.40
N ILE A 87 35.35 6.30 4.00
CA ILE A 87 35.46 5.57 2.74
C ILE A 87 34.21 5.87 1.91
N ILE A 88 34.43 6.46 0.74
CA ILE A 88 33.38 6.82 -0.22
C ILE A 88 33.41 5.81 -1.35
N LEU A 89 32.24 5.21 -1.62
CA LEU A 89 32.06 4.21 -2.67
C LEU A 89 31.32 4.80 -3.88
N PRO A 90 31.54 4.27 -5.10
CA PRO A 90 30.83 4.72 -6.28
C PRO A 90 29.33 4.40 -6.20
N LEU A 91 28.49 5.33 -6.67
CA LEU A 91 27.03 5.15 -6.79
C LEU A 91 26.69 4.13 -7.88
N LYS A 92 27.53 4.03 -8.91
CA LYS A 92 27.40 3.00 -9.95
C LYS A 92 27.81 1.64 -9.39
N GLY A 93 26.82 0.79 -9.09
CA GLY A 93 27.02 -0.64 -8.86
C GLY A 93 26.94 -1.16 -7.43
N ILE A 94 26.43 -0.39 -6.46
CA ILE A 94 26.32 -0.85 -5.06
C ILE A 94 24.86 -0.88 -4.59
N HIS A 95 24.38 -2.10 -4.29
CA HIS A 95 23.10 -2.36 -3.64
C HIS A 95 23.20 -2.11 -2.13
N LYS A 96 22.26 -1.33 -1.56
CA LYS A 96 22.14 -1.10 -0.11
C LYS A 96 22.10 -2.43 0.67
N LYS A 97 23.02 -2.60 1.62
CA LYS A 97 22.89 -3.60 2.70
C LYS A 97 22.41 -2.89 3.98
N THR A 98 21.33 -3.43 4.53
CA THR A 98 20.60 -3.01 5.72
C THR A 98 21.47 -3.09 6.98
N ILE A 99 21.58 -2.00 7.75
CA ILE A 99 22.05 -2.04 9.15
C ILE A 99 20.85 -1.75 10.08
N ARG A 100 20.70 -2.62 11.07
CA ARG A 100 19.60 -2.72 12.04
C ARG A 100 19.41 -1.42 12.84
N SER A 101 18.19 -0.87 12.85
CA SER A 101 17.80 0.21 13.74
C SER A 101 17.51 -0.30 15.15
N LYS A 102 18.12 0.35 16.15
CA LYS A 102 17.66 0.29 17.55
C LYS A 102 16.37 1.09 17.66
N ALA A 103 15.42 0.58 18.45
CA ALA A 103 14.11 1.18 18.68
C ALA A 103 14.23 2.62 19.24
N VAL A 104 13.71 3.59 18.51
CA VAL A 104 13.54 4.98 18.98
C VAL A 104 12.13 5.11 19.58
N GLU A 105 12.05 5.57 20.84
CA GLU A 105 10.80 5.89 21.51
C GLU A 105 10.07 7.03 20.78
N LEU A 106 8.88 6.74 20.27
CA LEU A 106 8.05 7.66 19.49
C LEU A 106 7.20 8.55 20.40
N SER A 107 7.47 9.86 20.36
CA SER A 107 6.67 10.90 21.06
C SER A 107 5.55 11.46 20.17
N GLU A 108 4.60 12.19 20.78
CA GLU A 108 3.49 12.89 20.10
C GLU A 108 3.91 13.91 19.02
N ARG A 109 5.22 14.22 18.93
CA ARG A 109 5.79 15.23 18.03
C ARG A 109 6.48 14.67 16.79
N SER A 110 6.63 13.34 16.67
CA SER A 110 7.31 12.74 15.52
C SER A 110 6.36 12.61 14.33
N PRO A 111 6.67 13.18 13.15
CA PRO A 111 5.84 13.07 11.95
C PRO A 111 5.68 11.60 11.52
N ILE A 112 4.53 11.28 10.95
CA ILE A 112 4.43 10.17 10.00
C ILE A 112 5.08 10.71 8.72
N ASP A 113 6.03 10.01 8.11
CA ASP A 113 6.70 10.42 6.87
C ASP A 113 5.67 10.82 5.80
N SER A 114 5.43 12.13 5.66
CA SER A 114 4.61 12.67 4.57
C SER A 114 4.77 14.18 4.47
N PHE A 115 5.84 14.64 3.82
CA PHE A 115 5.70 15.85 3.00
C PHE A 115 5.07 15.42 1.68
N VAL A 116 3.75 15.54 1.60
CA VAL A 116 3.03 15.54 0.32
C VAL A 116 3.07 16.97 -0.18
N ASP A 117 3.72 17.21 -1.32
CA ASP A 117 3.76 18.47 -2.10
C ASP A 117 2.64 19.47 -1.71
N ILE A 118 2.98 20.45 -0.86
CA ILE A 118 2.06 21.52 -0.46
C ILE A 118 2.26 22.68 -1.42
N GLU A 119 1.31 22.87 -2.34
CA GLU A 119 1.33 23.98 -3.29
C GLU A 119 0.56 25.20 -2.73
N PRO A 120 0.97 26.44 -3.06
CA PRO A 120 0.20 27.63 -2.74
C PRO A 120 -1.28 27.50 -3.16
N GLY A 121 -2.19 27.84 -2.26
CA GLY A 121 -3.64 27.65 -2.42
C GLY A 121 -4.17 26.34 -1.85
N ASN A 122 -3.30 25.38 -1.47
CA ASN A 122 -3.73 24.18 -0.77
C ASN A 122 -4.20 24.52 0.66
N ARG A 123 -5.17 23.77 1.18
CA ARG A 123 -5.55 23.87 2.58
C ARG A 123 -4.52 23.14 3.45
N VAL A 124 -4.22 23.72 4.60
CA VAL A 124 -3.31 23.17 5.61
C VAL A 124 -3.94 23.22 6.99
N VAL A 125 -3.52 22.32 7.87
CA VAL A 125 -3.89 22.30 9.28
C VAL A 125 -2.69 22.76 10.09
N HIS A 126 -2.88 23.81 10.89
CA HIS A 126 -1.98 24.09 12.01
C HIS A 126 -2.53 23.45 13.28
N VAL A 127 -1.71 22.67 14.00
CA VAL A 127 -2.13 21.91 15.20
C VAL A 127 -2.85 22.77 16.26
N GLU A 128 -2.47 24.05 16.36
CA GLU A 128 -3.01 24.99 17.35
C GLU A 128 -4.09 25.94 16.82
N HIS A 129 -4.08 26.24 15.53
CA HIS A 129 -4.87 27.33 14.94
C HIS A 129 -5.93 26.85 13.95
N GLY A 130 -5.86 25.60 13.51
CA GLY A 130 -6.86 24.94 12.69
C GLY A 130 -6.60 25.01 11.19
N ILE A 131 -7.67 24.92 10.41
CA ILE A 131 -7.59 24.81 8.95
C ILE A 131 -7.47 26.20 8.31
N GLY A 132 -6.39 26.43 7.57
CA GLY A 132 -6.11 27.62 6.78
C GLY A 132 -5.69 27.30 5.33
N ILE A 133 -5.33 28.32 4.56
CA ILE A 133 -4.85 28.22 3.18
C ILE A 133 -3.34 28.54 3.17
N TYR A 134 -2.53 27.64 2.65
CA TYR A 134 -1.11 27.88 2.46
C TYR A 134 -0.89 28.92 1.35
N ARG A 135 -0.11 29.97 1.62
CA ARG A 135 0.19 31.05 0.67
C ARG A 135 1.62 31.08 0.18
N GLY A 136 2.46 30.13 0.62
CA GLY A 136 3.86 30.05 0.24
C GLY A 136 4.80 30.37 1.40
N VAL A 137 6.01 30.76 1.04
CA VAL A 137 7.08 31.16 1.98
C VAL A 137 7.36 32.64 1.78
N GLU A 138 7.39 33.39 2.88
CA GLU A 138 7.79 34.79 2.88
C GLU A 138 9.01 35.01 3.79
N ARG A 139 9.95 35.86 3.34
CA ARG A 139 11.10 36.29 4.15
C ARG A 139 10.73 37.49 5.00
N HIS A 140 10.83 37.35 6.31
CA HIS A 140 10.61 38.44 7.25
C HIS A 140 11.91 38.75 8.00
N LYS A 141 12.21 40.05 8.16
CA LYS A 141 13.30 40.51 9.03
C LYS A 141 12.74 40.71 10.43
N GLN A 142 13.19 39.89 11.38
CA GLN A 142 12.87 40.04 12.79
C GLN A 142 14.16 40.43 13.54
N GLY A 143 14.31 41.72 13.84
CA GLY A 143 15.57 42.28 14.35
C GLY A 143 16.70 42.16 13.32
N ALA A 144 17.84 41.57 13.71
CA ALA A 144 19.02 41.38 12.85
C ALA A 144 19.03 40.07 12.04
N LYS A 145 18.05 39.17 12.23
CA LYS A 145 17.96 37.88 11.52
C LYS A 145 16.86 37.91 10.46
N ILE A 146 17.19 37.39 9.28
CA ILE A 146 16.25 37.09 8.21
C ILE A 146 15.75 35.67 8.46
N MET A 147 14.44 35.48 8.56
CA MET A 147 13.82 34.17 8.70
C MET A 147 12.82 33.96 7.59
N ASP A 148 12.88 32.77 6.97
CA ASP A 148 11.82 32.28 6.10
C ASP A 148 10.67 31.81 7.00
N ASN A 149 9.44 32.21 6.67
CA ASN A 149 8.22 31.80 7.35
C ASN A 149 7.23 31.21 6.36
N ILE A 150 6.58 30.12 6.75
CA ILE A 150 5.41 29.59 6.07
C ILE A 150 4.21 30.50 6.35
N VAL A 151 3.53 30.93 5.30
CA VAL A 151 2.37 31.81 5.43
C VAL A 151 1.08 31.02 5.27
N ILE A 152 0.21 31.12 6.28
CA ILE A 152 -1.10 30.47 6.29
C ILE A 152 -2.17 31.54 6.47
N GLU A 153 -3.10 31.62 5.53
CA GLU A 153 -4.25 32.52 5.57
C GLU A 153 -5.48 31.83 6.19
N TYR A 154 -6.12 32.51 7.13
CA TYR A 154 -7.31 32.08 7.85
C TYR A 154 -8.53 32.91 7.38
N ALA A 155 -9.70 32.62 7.94
CA ALA A 155 -10.92 33.35 7.62
C ALA A 155 -10.74 34.85 7.93
N GLU A 156 -11.47 35.71 7.19
CA GLU A 156 -11.39 37.17 7.33
C GLU A 156 -10.06 37.79 6.88
N GLY A 157 -9.17 37.01 6.25
CA GLY A 157 -7.90 37.50 5.68
C GLY A 157 -6.74 37.51 6.68
N ASP A 158 -6.94 37.00 7.89
CA ASP A 158 -5.89 36.87 8.91
C ASP A 158 -4.75 35.98 8.41
N LYS A 159 -3.50 36.40 8.61
CA LYS A 159 -2.31 35.61 8.24
C LYS A 159 -1.54 35.17 9.48
N LEU A 160 -1.16 33.90 9.49
CA LEU A 160 -0.23 33.31 10.44
C LEU A 160 1.11 33.07 9.75
N TYR A 161 2.18 33.54 10.37
CA TYR A 161 3.55 33.29 9.94
C TYR A 161 4.15 32.22 10.85
N VAL A 162 4.41 31.05 10.29
CA VAL A 162 4.97 29.91 11.02
C VAL A 162 6.46 29.81 10.66
N PRO A 163 7.38 29.93 11.63
CA PRO A 163 8.80 29.71 11.38
C PRO A 163 9.07 28.31 10.86
N PHE A 164 10.08 28.15 10.01
CA PHE A 164 10.47 26.81 9.53
C PHE A 164 10.90 25.86 10.66
N SER A 165 11.35 26.38 11.81
CA SER A 165 11.62 25.57 13.01
C SER A 165 10.38 24.85 13.55
N ASP A 166 9.19 25.40 13.29
CA ASP A 166 7.90 24.88 13.77
C ASP A 166 7.07 24.27 12.63
N ILE A 167 7.73 23.89 11.53
CA ILE A 167 7.09 23.28 10.36
C ILE A 167 6.32 22.00 10.70
N ASN A 168 6.73 21.28 11.73
CA ASN A 168 6.07 20.07 12.25
C ASN A 168 4.64 20.32 12.77
N LEU A 169 4.27 21.59 13.02
CA LEU A 169 2.91 22.01 13.39
C LEU A 169 1.99 22.20 12.19
N VAL A 170 2.53 22.21 10.96
CA VAL A 170 1.79 22.44 9.72
C VAL A 170 1.68 21.14 8.92
N GLN A 171 0.47 20.81 8.51
CA GLN A 171 0.19 19.58 7.76
C GLN A 171 -0.73 19.90 6.58
N LYS A 172 -0.62 19.14 5.50
CA LYS A 172 -1.61 19.22 4.41
C LYS A 172 -2.98 18.83 4.95
N TYR A 173 -4.00 19.65 4.73
CA TYR A 173 -5.36 19.28 5.09
C TYR A 173 -5.87 18.25 4.10
N ILE A 174 -6.10 17.05 4.62
CA ILE A 174 -6.79 15.96 3.94
C ILE A 174 -8.16 15.84 4.59
N GLY A 175 -9.19 16.26 3.88
CA GLY A 175 -10.59 16.19 4.31
C GLY A 175 -11.48 15.70 3.18
N PHE A 176 -12.64 15.17 3.55
CA PHE A 176 -13.51 14.40 2.66
C PHE A 176 -14.62 15.23 2.00
N GLU A 177 -14.82 16.47 2.45
CA GLU A 177 -15.76 17.42 1.85
C GLU A 177 -15.02 18.57 1.15
N LYS A 178 -15.52 18.99 -0.02
CA LYS A 178 -14.94 20.10 -0.81
C LYS A 178 -14.97 21.45 -0.08
N LYS A 179 -15.85 21.63 0.92
CA LYS A 179 -15.99 22.86 1.71
C LYS A 179 -15.80 22.57 3.20
N SER A 180 -14.55 22.40 3.61
CA SER A 180 -14.19 22.52 5.02
C SER A 180 -14.19 23.99 5.43
N THR A 181 -14.65 24.29 6.63
CA THR A 181 -14.64 25.65 7.18
C THR A 181 -13.20 26.10 7.39
N ILE A 182 -12.81 27.22 6.78
CA ILE A 182 -11.57 27.91 7.13
C ILE A 182 -11.78 28.49 8.52
N HIS A 183 -10.87 28.19 9.44
CA HIS A 183 -11.00 28.63 10.83
C HIS A 183 -10.61 30.11 10.96
N LYS A 184 -11.09 30.76 12.02
CA LYS A 184 -10.62 32.09 12.43
C LYS A 184 -9.42 31.95 13.36
N LEU A 185 -8.42 32.81 13.20
CA LEU A 185 -7.27 32.83 14.09
C LEU A 185 -7.73 33.16 15.53
N GLY A 186 -7.32 32.36 16.52
CA GLY A 186 -7.75 32.51 17.92
C GLY A 186 -9.22 32.13 18.21
N GLY A 187 -9.98 31.66 17.22
CA GLY A 187 -11.38 31.28 17.37
C GLY A 187 -11.61 30.06 18.27
N LYS A 188 -12.72 30.04 19.02
CA LYS A 188 -13.10 28.91 19.89
C LYS A 188 -13.54 27.66 19.13
N LEU A 189 -13.89 27.78 17.84
CA LEU A 189 -14.38 26.67 17.01
C LEU A 189 -13.34 25.56 16.86
N TRP A 190 -12.07 25.90 16.59
CA TRP A 190 -10.99 24.91 16.47
C TRP A 190 -10.79 24.14 17.76
N LYS A 191 -10.72 24.85 18.90
CA LYS A 191 -10.57 24.22 20.22
C LYS A 191 -11.72 23.26 20.54
N ARG A 192 -12.96 23.63 20.21
CA ARG A 192 -14.14 22.76 20.36
C ARG A 192 -14.08 21.54 19.45
N ALA A 193 -13.74 21.72 18.18
CA ALA A 193 -13.60 20.62 17.21
C ALA A 193 -12.52 19.63 17.65
N LYS A 194 -11.34 20.12 18.06
CA LYS A 194 -10.24 19.31 18.60
C LYS A 194 -10.65 18.53 19.85
N LEU A 195 -11.33 19.17 20.80
CA LEU A 195 -11.83 18.50 22.01
C LEU A 195 -12.90 17.43 21.70
N ALA A 196 -13.83 17.71 20.80
CA ALA A 196 -14.85 16.75 20.39
C ALA A 196 -14.22 15.53 19.69
N ALA A 197 -13.28 15.77 18.78
CA ALA A 197 -12.52 14.72 18.12
C ALA A 197 -11.72 13.88 19.14
N GLN A 198 -11.02 14.51 20.09
CA GLN A 198 -10.28 13.81 21.13
C GLN A 198 -11.17 12.88 21.96
N LYS A 199 -12.37 13.32 22.34
CA LYS A 199 -13.32 12.48 23.08
C LYS A 199 -13.75 11.26 22.27
N GLY A 200 -14.12 11.45 21.01
CA GLY A 200 -14.51 10.33 20.13
C GLY A 200 -13.35 9.37 19.83
N ILE A 201 -12.14 9.91 19.69
CA ILE A 201 -10.89 9.15 19.52
C ILE A 201 -10.59 8.29 20.74
N ASN A 202 -10.78 8.80 21.96
CA ASN A 202 -10.54 8.03 23.19
C ASN A 202 -11.47 6.81 23.29
N ASN A 203 -12.74 6.95 22.91
CA ASN A 203 -13.69 5.82 22.87
C ASN A 203 -13.23 4.74 21.87
N LEU A 204 -12.78 5.16 20.68
CA LEU A 204 -12.26 4.23 19.68
C LEU A 204 -10.96 3.55 20.15
N ALA A 205 -10.06 4.30 20.80
CA ALA A 205 -8.83 3.77 21.36
C ALA A 205 -9.13 2.69 22.44
N LEU A 206 -10.13 2.93 23.30
CA LEU A 206 -10.61 1.96 24.27
C LEU A 206 -11.14 0.68 23.60
N GLU A 207 -12.01 0.78 22.59
CA GLU A 207 -12.52 -0.39 21.85
C GLU A 207 -11.39 -1.21 21.22
N LEU A 208 -10.39 -0.54 20.64
CA LEU A 208 -9.23 -1.19 20.03
C LEU A 208 -8.35 -1.89 21.08
N LEU A 209 -8.18 -1.28 22.25
CA LEU A 209 -7.39 -1.83 23.34
C LEU A 209 -8.10 -2.98 24.03
N GLU A 210 -9.41 -2.91 24.24
CA GLU A 210 -10.18 -4.04 24.78
C GLU A 210 -10.01 -5.28 23.92
N LEU A 211 -10.01 -5.12 22.58
CA LEU A 211 -9.77 -6.23 21.66
C LEU A 211 -8.33 -6.75 21.77
N ALA A 212 -7.34 -5.85 21.87
CA ALA A 212 -5.94 -6.23 22.04
C ALA A 212 -5.68 -6.95 23.37
N VAL A 213 -6.26 -6.47 24.47
CA VAL A 213 -6.17 -7.07 25.81
C VAL A 213 -6.88 -8.42 25.86
N LYS A 214 -8.09 -8.52 25.29
CA LYS A 214 -8.78 -9.81 25.15
C LYS A 214 -7.92 -10.82 24.38
N ARG A 215 -7.13 -10.38 23.42
CA ARG A 215 -6.18 -11.25 22.69
C ARG A 215 -4.90 -11.55 23.46
N GLU A 216 -4.43 -10.65 24.32
CA GLU A 216 -3.27 -10.91 25.19
C GLU A 216 -3.59 -11.87 26.33
N ALA A 217 -4.83 -11.87 26.81
CA ALA A 217 -5.30 -12.80 27.84
C ALA A 217 -5.66 -14.18 27.29
N MET A 218 -5.77 -14.34 25.97
CA MET A 218 -6.10 -15.61 25.32
C MET A 218 -4.83 -16.33 24.90
N GLU A 219 -4.66 -17.57 25.35
CA GLU A 219 -3.62 -18.46 24.84
C GLU A 219 -3.99 -18.91 23.43
N GLY A 220 -3.11 -18.63 22.46
CA GLY A 220 -3.20 -19.12 21.09
C GLY A 220 -2.52 -20.47 20.92
N PHE A 221 -2.49 -20.95 19.69
CA PHE A 221 -1.71 -22.14 19.35
C PHE A 221 -0.31 -21.72 18.91
N GLN A 222 0.71 -22.21 19.60
CA GLN A 222 2.10 -22.00 19.22
C GLN A 222 2.51 -23.01 18.15
N PHE A 223 2.69 -22.55 16.91
CA PHE A 223 3.16 -23.42 15.83
C PHE A 223 4.64 -23.79 16.01
N SER A 224 4.99 -25.00 15.58
CA SER A 224 6.35 -25.53 15.58
C SER A 224 7.25 -24.77 14.60
N LYS A 225 8.56 -24.85 14.81
CA LYS A 225 9.54 -24.38 13.82
C LYS A 225 9.44 -25.15 12.50
N ASP A 226 9.89 -24.52 11.43
CA ASP A 226 9.83 -25.09 10.08
C ASP A 226 10.56 -26.43 9.95
N ALA A 227 9.83 -27.43 9.46
CA ALA A 227 10.34 -28.74 9.09
C ALA A 227 10.95 -28.76 7.68
N ASP A 228 11.58 -29.86 7.29
CA ASP A 228 12.24 -29.98 5.99
C ASP A 228 11.27 -29.85 4.80
N TRP A 229 10.03 -30.34 4.93
CA TRP A 229 9.01 -30.14 3.91
C TRP A 229 8.63 -28.68 3.69
N GLN A 230 8.68 -27.82 4.72
CA GLN A 230 8.45 -26.38 4.56
C GLN A 230 9.56 -25.78 3.70
N LYS A 231 10.82 -26.10 3.99
CA LYS A 231 11.98 -25.62 3.22
C LYS A 231 11.94 -26.13 1.78
N GLU A 232 11.53 -27.39 1.58
CA GLU A 232 11.37 -27.97 0.24
C GLU A 232 10.26 -27.25 -0.55
N LEU A 233 9.11 -26.99 0.06
CA LEU A 233 8.02 -26.27 -0.59
C LEU A 233 8.44 -24.85 -0.98
N GLU A 234 9.15 -24.16 -0.09
CA GLU A 234 9.71 -22.82 -0.32
C GLU A 234 10.77 -22.83 -1.43
N GLY A 235 11.68 -23.80 -1.43
CA GLY A 235 12.71 -23.98 -2.46
C GLY A 235 12.15 -24.33 -3.84
N ASN A 236 10.97 -24.96 -3.89
CA ASN A 236 10.24 -25.27 -5.12
C ASN A 236 9.42 -24.07 -5.67
N PHE A 237 9.57 -22.87 -5.11
CA PHE A 237 8.89 -21.69 -5.62
C PHE A 237 9.43 -21.35 -7.03
N PRO A 238 8.57 -21.29 -8.07
CA PRO A 238 9.03 -21.17 -9.46
C PRO A 238 9.58 -19.79 -9.84
N PHE A 239 9.50 -18.81 -8.93
CA PHE A 239 9.97 -17.45 -9.15
C PHE A 239 11.07 -17.10 -8.16
N LYS A 240 11.90 -16.13 -8.52
CA LYS A 240 12.86 -15.57 -7.56
C LYS A 240 12.13 -14.70 -6.55
N GLU A 241 12.25 -15.06 -5.29
CA GLU A 241 11.66 -14.33 -4.17
C GLU A 241 12.28 -12.94 -4.00
N THR A 242 11.44 -11.94 -3.70
CA THR A 242 11.89 -10.58 -3.39
C THR A 242 12.27 -10.46 -1.90
N PRO A 243 13.13 -9.49 -1.52
CA PRO A 243 13.46 -9.27 -0.10
C PRO A 243 12.22 -9.02 0.77
N ASP A 244 11.24 -8.29 0.26
CA ASP A 244 10.00 -8.01 0.98
C ASP A 244 9.12 -9.25 1.16
N GLN A 245 9.07 -10.13 0.14
CA GLN A 245 8.37 -11.42 0.25
C GLN A 245 9.00 -12.31 1.32
N ALA A 246 10.33 -12.43 1.30
CA ALA A 246 11.08 -13.22 2.27
C ALA A 246 10.87 -12.69 3.69
N LYS A 247 10.99 -11.36 3.87
CA LYS A 247 10.74 -10.70 5.15
C LYS A 247 9.31 -10.91 5.63
N ALA A 248 8.31 -10.72 4.76
CA ALA A 248 6.91 -10.91 5.13
C ALA A 248 6.62 -12.37 5.52
N ALA A 249 7.20 -13.35 4.80
CA ALA A 249 7.07 -14.77 5.13
C ALA A 249 7.72 -15.10 6.48
N GLU A 250 8.91 -14.56 6.76
CA GLU A 250 9.59 -14.73 8.05
C GLU A 250 8.79 -14.10 9.21
N GLU A 251 8.28 -12.88 9.02
CA GLU A 251 7.47 -12.19 10.02
C GLU A 251 6.15 -12.94 10.34
N VAL A 252 5.46 -13.45 9.31
CA VAL A 252 4.24 -14.26 9.48
C VAL A 252 4.56 -15.55 10.24
N LYS A 253 5.59 -16.31 9.82
CA LYS A 253 5.97 -17.55 10.50
C LYS A 253 6.44 -17.31 11.92
N GLY A 254 7.21 -16.25 12.15
CA GLY A 254 7.68 -15.85 13.47
C GLY A 254 6.55 -15.41 14.41
N ASP A 255 5.44 -14.88 13.88
CA ASP A 255 4.25 -14.62 14.69
C ASP A 255 3.47 -15.89 15.01
N MET A 256 3.33 -16.81 14.05
CA MET A 256 2.71 -18.12 14.28
C MET A 256 3.47 -18.96 15.34
N GLU A 257 4.78 -18.78 15.46
CA GLU A 257 5.61 -19.46 16.46
C GLU A 257 5.50 -18.86 17.87
N LYS A 258 4.67 -17.82 18.08
CA LYS A 258 4.41 -17.24 19.40
C LYS A 258 3.17 -17.88 20.04
N PRO A 259 3.09 -17.91 21.38
CA PRO A 259 1.91 -18.42 22.10
C PRO A 259 0.68 -17.49 21.97
N LYS A 260 0.84 -16.28 21.43
CA LYS A 260 -0.24 -15.31 21.25
C LYS A 260 -0.83 -15.45 19.84
N PRO A 261 -2.16 -15.42 19.66
CA PRO A 261 -2.76 -15.50 18.34
C PRO A 261 -2.29 -14.36 17.42
N MET A 262 -1.83 -14.68 16.21
CA MET A 262 -1.41 -13.72 15.18
C MET A 262 -2.59 -12.89 14.64
N ASP A 263 -2.38 -11.58 14.40
CA ASP A 263 -3.26 -10.73 13.58
C ASP A 263 -2.40 -9.86 12.66
N ARG A 264 -2.10 -10.37 11.46
CA ARG A 264 -1.19 -9.72 10.53
C ARG A 264 -1.88 -9.28 9.25
N LEU A 265 -1.51 -8.11 8.75
CA LEU A 265 -1.93 -7.57 7.46
C LEU A 265 -0.75 -7.59 6.48
N ILE A 266 -0.90 -8.30 5.37
CA ILE A 266 -0.01 -8.21 4.21
C ILE A 266 -0.60 -7.21 3.22
N CYS A 267 0.16 -6.17 2.93
CA CYS A 267 -0.16 -5.19 1.90
C CYS A 267 0.85 -5.23 0.78
N GLY A 268 0.38 -5.09 -0.44
CA GLY A 268 1.26 -4.96 -1.61
C GLY A 268 0.45 -4.98 -2.88
N ASP A 269 1.01 -4.52 -3.98
CA ASP A 269 0.27 -4.43 -5.23
C ASP A 269 -0.19 -5.81 -5.73
N VAL A 270 -1.18 -5.81 -6.64
CA VAL A 270 -1.61 -7.03 -7.34
C VAL A 270 -0.40 -7.65 -8.03
N GLY A 271 -0.16 -8.94 -7.83
CA GLY A 271 0.96 -9.67 -8.43
C GLY A 271 2.27 -9.65 -7.64
N TYR A 272 2.32 -9.03 -6.46
CA TYR A 272 3.54 -8.99 -5.62
C TYR A 272 3.75 -10.22 -4.73
N GLY A 273 3.04 -11.33 -4.99
CA GLY A 273 3.25 -12.59 -4.27
C GLY A 273 2.60 -12.70 -2.89
N LYS A 274 1.59 -11.87 -2.57
CA LYS A 274 0.79 -12.02 -1.33
C LYS A 274 0.30 -13.45 -1.11
N THR A 275 -0.21 -14.06 -2.17
CA THR A 275 -0.71 -15.45 -2.16
C THR A 275 0.37 -16.46 -1.77
N GLU A 276 1.63 -16.24 -2.16
CA GLU A 276 2.72 -17.16 -1.80
C GLU A 276 3.01 -17.08 -0.30
N VAL A 277 3.00 -15.88 0.30
CA VAL A 277 3.17 -15.72 1.75
C VAL A 277 2.04 -16.43 2.51
N ALA A 278 0.79 -16.28 2.07
CA ALA A 278 -0.34 -16.96 2.67
C ALA A 278 -0.31 -18.49 2.48
N LEU A 279 0.18 -18.97 1.34
CA LEU A 279 0.34 -20.39 1.05
C LEU A 279 1.38 -21.03 1.98
N ARG A 280 2.51 -20.35 2.22
CA ARG A 280 3.55 -20.80 3.15
C ARG A 280 3.04 -20.86 4.60
N ALA A 281 2.25 -19.87 5.02
CA ALA A 281 1.60 -19.87 6.33
C ALA A 281 0.58 -21.01 6.47
N ALA A 282 -0.23 -21.25 5.43
CA ALA A 282 -1.18 -22.36 5.41
C ALA A 282 -0.47 -23.71 5.50
N PHE A 283 0.62 -23.90 4.74
CA PHE A 283 1.39 -25.15 4.78
C PHE A 283 1.95 -25.42 6.17
N LYS A 284 2.57 -24.40 6.82
CA LYS A 284 3.06 -24.50 8.20
C LYS A 284 1.96 -24.94 9.16
N ALA A 285 0.77 -24.36 9.06
CA ALA A 285 -0.35 -24.73 9.92
C ALA A 285 -0.77 -26.20 9.74
N VAL A 286 -0.82 -26.67 8.48
CA VAL A 286 -1.13 -28.08 8.18
C VAL A 286 -0.07 -29.04 8.70
N MET A 287 1.21 -28.66 8.69
CA MET A 287 2.30 -29.50 9.23
C MET A 287 2.14 -29.77 10.73
N ASP A 288 1.49 -28.88 11.47
CA ASP A 288 1.13 -29.07 12.88
C ASP A 288 -0.27 -29.66 13.08
N ASN A 289 -0.85 -30.28 12.04
CA ASN A 289 -2.18 -30.89 12.03
C ASN A 289 -3.32 -29.90 12.32
N LYS A 290 -3.13 -28.61 12.05
CA LYS A 290 -4.19 -27.60 12.14
C LYS A 290 -4.88 -27.40 10.80
N GLN A 291 -6.20 -27.25 10.86
CA GLN A 291 -6.99 -26.90 9.69
C GLN A 291 -6.85 -25.40 9.36
N VAL A 292 -6.94 -25.09 8.07
CA VAL A 292 -6.84 -23.73 7.54
C VAL A 292 -8.12 -23.37 6.78
N ALA A 293 -8.64 -22.17 7.06
CA ALA A 293 -9.76 -21.60 6.32
C ALA A 293 -9.30 -20.38 5.53
N MET A 294 -9.47 -20.40 4.21
CA MET A 294 -9.20 -19.25 3.35
C MET A 294 -10.52 -18.65 2.84
N LEU A 295 -10.80 -17.42 3.28
CA LEU A 295 -11.97 -16.65 2.94
C LEU A 295 -11.67 -15.68 1.80
N VAL A 296 -12.45 -15.79 0.74
CA VAL A 296 -12.32 -14.96 -0.47
C VAL A 296 -13.67 -14.36 -0.86
N PRO A 297 -13.71 -13.19 -1.54
CA PRO A 297 -14.96 -12.49 -1.78
C PRO A 297 -15.81 -13.08 -2.92
N THR A 298 -15.21 -13.78 -3.88
CA THR A 298 -15.88 -14.27 -5.08
C THR A 298 -15.62 -15.75 -5.35
N THR A 299 -16.55 -16.43 -6.02
CA THR A 299 -16.42 -17.84 -6.43
C THR A 299 -15.18 -18.06 -7.31
N ILE A 300 -14.89 -17.11 -8.21
CA ILE A 300 -13.77 -17.20 -9.16
C ILE A 300 -12.43 -17.10 -8.44
N LEU A 301 -12.31 -16.19 -7.46
CA LEU A 301 -11.12 -16.15 -6.61
C LEU A 301 -10.95 -17.44 -5.81
N ALA A 302 -12.05 -18.05 -5.34
CA ALA A 302 -11.99 -19.31 -4.61
C ALA A 302 -11.38 -20.41 -5.48
N GLU A 303 -11.81 -20.51 -6.74
CA GLU A 303 -11.27 -21.46 -7.71
C GLU A 303 -9.81 -21.17 -8.05
N GLN A 304 -9.45 -19.89 -8.25
CA GLN A 304 -8.07 -19.49 -8.53
C GLN A 304 -7.11 -19.88 -7.41
N HIS A 305 -7.47 -19.56 -6.16
CA HIS A 305 -6.69 -19.94 -4.99
C HIS A 305 -6.68 -21.46 -4.81
N TYR A 306 -7.81 -22.15 -5.02
CA TYR A 306 -7.89 -23.60 -4.98
C TYR A 306 -6.92 -24.27 -5.96
N ASN A 307 -6.88 -23.82 -7.21
CA ASN A 307 -5.97 -24.34 -8.22
C ASN A 307 -4.49 -24.05 -7.87
N THR A 308 -4.21 -22.87 -7.33
CA THR A 308 -2.85 -22.47 -6.93
C THR A 308 -2.34 -23.32 -5.76
N PHE A 309 -3.15 -23.47 -4.71
CA PHE A 309 -2.84 -24.27 -3.53
C PHE A 309 -2.70 -25.75 -3.88
N THR A 310 -3.65 -26.31 -4.63
CA THR A 310 -3.61 -27.71 -5.08
C THR A 310 -2.40 -27.98 -5.98
N GLY A 311 -2.05 -27.04 -6.87
CA GLY A 311 -0.89 -27.15 -7.73
C GLY A 311 0.44 -27.13 -6.97
N ARG A 312 0.61 -26.18 -6.04
CA ARG A 312 1.83 -26.03 -5.21
C ARG A 312 1.99 -27.16 -4.20
N MET A 313 0.89 -27.67 -3.63
CA MET A 313 0.92 -28.69 -2.58
C MET A 313 0.73 -30.13 -3.13
N LYS A 314 0.71 -30.33 -4.44
CA LYS A 314 0.42 -31.63 -5.09
C LYS A 314 1.33 -32.78 -4.63
N LYS A 315 2.57 -32.49 -4.23
CA LYS A 315 3.55 -33.50 -3.79
C LYS A 315 3.40 -33.92 -2.32
N TYR A 316 2.53 -33.25 -1.57
CA TYR A 316 2.37 -33.44 -0.13
C TYR A 316 1.02 -34.09 0.18
N PRO A 317 0.90 -34.82 1.30
CA PRO A 317 -0.35 -35.46 1.70
C PRO A 317 -1.32 -34.45 2.33
N VAL A 318 -1.63 -33.36 1.61
CA VAL A 318 -2.50 -32.28 2.06
C VAL A 318 -3.83 -32.34 1.31
N SER A 319 -4.92 -32.45 2.06
CA SER A 319 -6.29 -32.50 1.56
C SER A 319 -6.87 -31.08 1.45
N ILE A 320 -7.14 -30.64 0.23
CA ILE A 320 -7.62 -29.28 -0.08
C ILE A 320 -9.00 -29.38 -0.73
N ALA A 321 -9.95 -28.59 -0.22
CA ALA A 321 -11.30 -28.50 -0.76
C ALA A 321 -11.69 -27.05 -1.06
N MET A 322 -12.52 -26.87 -2.09
CA MET A 322 -13.18 -25.59 -2.37
C MET A 322 -14.63 -25.64 -1.92
N LEU A 323 -15.10 -24.62 -1.20
CA LEU A 323 -16.50 -24.42 -0.83
C LEU A 323 -17.06 -23.15 -1.46
N SER A 324 -17.73 -23.30 -2.59
CA SER A 324 -18.25 -22.19 -3.38
C SER A 324 -19.59 -22.53 -4.05
N ARG A 325 -20.13 -21.58 -4.83
CA ARG A 325 -21.36 -21.79 -5.60
C ARG A 325 -21.20 -22.81 -6.75
N PHE A 326 -19.96 -23.16 -7.12
CA PHE A 326 -19.69 -24.20 -8.10
C PHE A 326 -19.93 -25.60 -7.58
N ASN A 327 -19.95 -25.78 -6.26
CA ASN A 327 -20.25 -27.08 -5.67
C ASN A 327 -21.77 -27.28 -5.59
N THR A 328 -22.22 -28.47 -6.01
CA THR A 328 -23.60 -28.93 -5.85
C THR A 328 -23.97 -29.09 -4.36
N GLY A 329 -25.27 -29.13 -4.04
CA GLY A 329 -25.72 -29.26 -2.65
C GLY A 329 -25.23 -30.54 -1.96
N SER A 330 -25.12 -31.64 -2.70
CA SER A 330 -24.54 -32.91 -2.22
C SER A 330 -23.03 -32.79 -1.94
N GLU A 331 -22.29 -32.14 -2.85
CA GLU A 331 -20.85 -31.89 -2.65
C GLU A 331 -20.58 -30.99 -1.45
N GLN A 332 -21.34 -29.91 -1.29
CA GLN A 332 -21.20 -29.03 -0.14
C GLN A 332 -21.43 -29.78 1.17
N LYS A 333 -22.50 -30.60 1.27
CA LYS A 333 -22.77 -31.42 2.45
C LYS A 333 -21.62 -32.38 2.74
N ARG A 334 -21.07 -33.03 1.71
CA ARG A 334 -19.91 -33.93 1.85
C ARG A 334 -18.67 -33.19 2.35
N ILE A 335 -18.36 -32.03 1.78
CA ILE A 335 -17.21 -31.20 2.19
C ILE A 335 -17.36 -30.78 3.66
N LEU A 336 -18.54 -30.32 4.08
CA LEU A 336 -18.78 -29.91 5.45
C LEU A 336 -18.65 -31.07 6.45
N GLN A 337 -19.07 -32.27 6.07
CA GLN A 337 -18.87 -33.46 6.91
C GLN A 337 -17.38 -33.81 7.04
N LEU A 338 -16.66 -33.86 5.92
CA LEU A 338 -15.22 -34.16 5.93
C LEU A 338 -14.42 -33.09 6.70
N LEU A 339 -14.86 -31.84 6.68
CA LEU A 339 -14.25 -30.74 7.43
C LEU A 339 -14.43 -30.93 8.95
N LYS A 340 -15.64 -31.32 9.39
CA LYS A 340 -15.94 -31.66 10.79
C LYS A 340 -15.17 -32.90 11.27
N ASP A 341 -14.98 -33.88 10.39
CA ASP A 341 -14.22 -35.10 10.69
C ASP A 341 -12.69 -34.85 10.73
N GLY A 342 -12.22 -33.67 10.27
CA GLY A 342 -10.80 -33.35 10.15
C GLY A 342 -10.08 -34.05 8.99
N LYS A 343 -10.81 -34.44 7.94
CA LYS A 343 -10.25 -35.09 6.72
C LYS A 343 -9.88 -34.08 5.62
N ILE A 344 -10.21 -32.81 5.83
CA ILE A 344 -9.83 -31.70 4.96
C ILE A 344 -8.94 -30.78 5.78
N ASP A 345 -7.72 -30.55 5.30
CA ASP A 345 -6.72 -29.72 5.98
C ASP A 345 -6.92 -28.26 5.61
N ILE A 346 -7.19 -27.96 4.33
CA ILE A 346 -7.39 -26.60 3.84
C ILE A 346 -8.73 -26.50 3.15
N VAL A 347 -9.56 -25.55 3.57
CA VAL A 347 -10.79 -25.18 2.85
C VAL A 347 -10.71 -23.75 2.33
N ILE A 348 -10.90 -23.60 1.02
CA ILE A 348 -10.92 -22.30 0.34
C ILE A 348 -12.35 -22.01 -0.08
N GLY A 349 -12.91 -20.89 0.36
CA GLY A 349 -14.33 -20.64 0.13
C GLY A 349 -14.76 -19.20 0.26
N THR A 350 -15.97 -18.98 -0.25
CA THR A 350 -16.61 -17.67 -0.17
C THR A 350 -17.22 -17.43 1.21
N HIS A 351 -18.06 -16.39 1.35
CA HIS A 351 -18.90 -16.16 2.54
C HIS A 351 -19.70 -17.40 3.01
N ARG A 352 -19.88 -18.42 2.18
CA ARG A 352 -20.45 -19.72 2.58
C ARG A 352 -19.74 -20.34 3.79
N LEU A 353 -18.43 -20.14 3.94
CA LEU A 353 -17.63 -20.60 5.09
C LEU A 353 -18.01 -19.93 6.41
N LEU A 354 -18.69 -18.78 6.38
CA LEU A 354 -19.11 -18.03 7.57
C LEU A 354 -20.51 -18.43 8.05
N SER A 355 -21.12 -19.45 7.44
CA SER A 355 -22.45 -19.93 7.81
C SER A 355 -22.39 -20.75 9.09
N LEU A 356 -23.46 -20.74 9.88
CA LEU A 356 -23.51 -21.39 11.21
C LEU A 356 -23.35 -22.91 11.18
N ASP A 357 -23.61 -23.56 10.04
CA ASP A 357 -23.53 -25.01 9.88
C ASP A 357 -22.09 -25.52 9.64
N VAL A 358 -21.15 -24.61 9.39
CA VAL A 358 -19.73 -24.90 9.17
C VAL A 358 -19.05 -25.15 10.51
N GLY A 359 -18.50 -26.35 10.66
CA GLY A 359 -17.72 -26.74 11.83
C GLY A 359 -16.37 -27.27 11.40
N PHE A 360 -15.33 -26.91 12.16
CA PHE A 360 -13.97 -27.42 12.02
C PHE A 360 -13.69 -28.36 13.20
N LYS A 361 -12.85 -29.38 12.98
CA LYS A 361 -12.33 -30.23 14.05
C LYS A 361 -11.31 -29.47 14.89
N ASP A 362 -10.36 -28.81 14.22
CA ASP A 362 -9.26 -28.08 14.87
C ASP A 362 -8.73 -26.99 13.93
N LEU A 363 -9.39 -25.83 13.91
CA LEU A 363 -8.99 -24.68 13.10
C LEU A 363 -7.80 -23.97 13.78
N GLY A 364 -6.70 -23.78 13.05
CA GLY A 364 -5.54 -23.04 13.56
C GLY A 364 -5.25 -21.71 12.85
N LEU A 365 -5.61 -21.58 11.57
CA LEU A 365 -5.30 -20.39 10.78
C LEU A 365 -6.50 -19.97 9.90
N VAL A 366 -6.79 -18.67 9.89
CA VAL A 366 -7.75 -18.05 8.97
C VAL A 366 -7.03 -17.05 8.08
N ILE A 367 -7.12 -17.26 6.77
CA ILE A 367 -6.60 -16.36 5.75
C ILE A 367 -7.77 -15.60 5.13
N ILE A 368 -7.68 -14.27 5.06
CA ILE A 368 -8.73 -13.41 4.50
C ILE A 368 -8.13 -12.61 3.34
N ASP A 369 -8.64 -12.82 2.13
CA ASP A 369 -8.26 -12.04 0.96
C ASP A 369 -9.29 -10.96 0.66
N GLU A 370 -8.83 -9.73 0.40
CA GLU A 370 -9.65 -8.55 0.08
C GLU A 370 -10.82 -8.32 1.07
N GLU A 371 -10.49 -8.23 2.37
CA GLU A 371 -11.43 -8.03 3.49
C GLU A 371 -12.49 -6.92 3.25
N GLN A 372 -12.14 -5.88 2.50
CA GLN A 372 -13.02 -4.75 2.19
C GLN A 372 -14.29 -5.14 1.46
N ARG A 373 -14.29 -6.25 0.73
CA ARG A 373 -15.46 -6.71 -0.05
C ARG A 373 -16.47 -7.50 0.79
N PHE A 374 -16.18 -7.78 2.07
CA PHE A 374 -17.10 -8.46 2.97
C PHE A 374 -18.07 -7.48 3.66
N GLY A 375 -19.34 -7.87 3.73
CA GLY A 375 -20.40 -7.10 4.39
C GLY A 375 -20.29 -7.07 5.92
N VAL A 376 -21.08 -6.21 6.56
CA VAL A 376 -21.03 -5.96 8.02
C VAL A 376 -21.24 -7.25 8.83
N LYS A 377 -22.28 -8.04 8.50
CA LYS A 377 -22.57 -9.31 9.18
C LYS A 377 -21.40 -10.31 9.09
N HIS A 378 -20.73 -10.38 7.94
CA HIS A 378 -19.56 -11.25 7.77
C HIS A 378 -18.40 -10.81 8.67
N LYS A 379 -18.20 -9.49 8.80
CA LYS A 379 -17.15 -8.92 9.65
C LYS A 379 -17.37 -9.20 11.14
N GLU A 380 -18.61 -9.28 11.61
CA GLU A 380 -18.90 -9.66 12.99
C GLU A 380 -18.52 -11.12 13.29
N THR A 381 -18.83 -12.05 12.37
CA THR A 381 -18.39 -13.45 12.50
C THR A 381 -16.86 -13.55 12.49
N LEU A 382 -16.20 -12.81 11.60
CA LEU A 382 -14.73 -12.73 11.54
C LEU A 382 -14.11 -12.17 12.82
N LYS A 383 -14.74 -11.18 13.47
CA LYS A 383 -14.28 -10.65 14.76
C LYS A 383 -14.23 -11.75 15.83
N LYS A 384 -15.21 -12.65 15.86
CA LYS A 384 -15.23 -13.78 16.82
C LYS A 384 -14.10 -14.76 16.54
N MET A 385 -13.87 -15.11 15.27
CA MET A 385 -12.77 -15.99 14.88
C MET A 385 -11.40 -15.40 15.24
N ARG A 386 -11.20 -14.09 15.03
CA ARG A 386 -9.96 -13.38 15.38
C ARG A 386 -9.54 -13.47 16.84
N LEU A 387 -10.47 -13.76 17.76
CA LEU A 387 -10.15 -13.87 19.19
C LEU A 387 -9.52 -15.21 19.55
N MET A 388 -9.68 -16.24 18.71
CA MET A 388 -9.36 -17.63 19.06
C MET A 388 -8.27 -18.26 18.17
N VAL A 389 -8.11 -17.76 16.95
CA VAL A 389 -7.20 -18.35 15.94
C VAL A 389 -6.34 -17.29 15.28
N ASP A 390 -5.20 -17.73 14.73
CA ASP A 390 -4.31 -16.89 13.95
C ASP A 390 -5.02 -16.38 12.70
N VAL A 391 -4.88 -15.09 12.43
CA VAL A 391 -5.53 -14.44 11.27
C VAL A 391 -4.51 -13.70 10.43
N LEU A 392 -4.47 -14.08 9.15
CA LEU A 392 -3.68 -13.42 8.12
C LEU A 392 -4.62 -12.72 7.13
N THR A 393 -4.50 -11.40 7.01
CA THR A 393 -5.28 -10.61 6.05
C THR A 393 -4.41 -10.16 4.89
N MET A 394 -4.90 -10.27 3.65
CA MET A 394 -4.22 -9.79 2.45
C MET A 394 -5.05 -8.74 1.73
N THR A 395 -4.40 -7.70 1.22
CA THR A 395 -5.08 -6.72 0.34
C THR A 395 -4.13 -6.04 -0.64
N ALA A 396 -4.66 -5.67 -1.80
CA ALA A 396 -3.95 -4.84 -2.77
C ALA A 396 -3.86 -3.37 -2.37
N THR A 397 -4.86 -2.87 -1.63
CA THR A 397 -4.93 -1.49 -1.17
C THR A 397 -5.36 -1.51 0.29
N PRO A 398 -4.49 -1.11 1.24
CA PRO A 398 -4.87 -1.13 2.64
C PRO A 398 -6.11 -0.27 2.86
N ILE A 399 -7.14 -0.87 3.46
CA ILE A 399 -8.32 -0.14 3.92
C ILE A 399 -7.81 0.90 4.92
N PRO A 400 -8.26 2.16 4.85
CA PRO A 400 -7.83 3.21 5.76
C PRO A 400 -7.89 2.74 7.22
N ARG A 401 -9.02 2.17 7.68
CA ARG A 401 -9.16 1.65 9.06
C ARG A 401 -8.14 0.56 9.42
N THR A 402 -7.82 -0.34 8.49
CA THR A 402 -6.84 -1.41 8.72
C THR A 402 -5.42 -0.85 8.71
N LEU A 403 -5.14 0.13 7.83
CA LEU A 403 -3.91 0.92 7.85
C LEU A 403 -3.75 1.63 9.19
N TYR A 404 -4.81 2.28 9.66
CA TYR A 404 -4.87 2.94 10.95
C TYR A 404 -4.50 1.98 12.07
N MET A 405 -5.24 0.87 12.24
CA MET A 405 -4.97 -0.14 13.27
C MET A 405 -3.54 -0.67 13.21
N SER A 406 -2.99 -0.77 12.00
CA SER A 406 -1.64 -1.26 11.80
C SER A 406 -0.56 -0.24 12.20
N LEU A 407 -0.78 1.03 11.85
CA LEU A 407 0.05 2.16 12.30
C LEU A 407 0.04 2.37 13.83
N MET A 408 -0.92 1.77 14.55
CA MET A 408 -1.03 1.86 16.02
C MET A 408 -0.41 0.68 16.78
N SER A 409 0.24 -0.26 16.09
CA SER A 409 0.69 -1.53 16.68
C SER A 409 -0.44 -2.29 17.37
N ALA A 410 -1.66 -2.18 16.84
CA ALA A 410 -2.80 -3.02 17.21
C ALA A 410 -2.98 -4.20 16.24
N LYS A 411 -2.38 -4.09 15.04
CA LYS A 411 -2.32 -5.13 14.01
C LYS A 411 -0.94 -5.09 13.34
N ASP A 412 -0.23 -6.19 13.25
CA ASP A 412 1.09 -6.18 12.64
C ASP A 412 0.98 -6.04 11.10
N MET A 413 1.89 -5.29 10.47
CA MET A 413 1.90 -5.05 9.02
C MET A 413 3.16 -5.63 8.39
N SER A 414 2.99 -6.26 7.23
CA SER A 414 4.09 -6.50 6.29
C SER A 414 3.76 -5.82 4.97
N GLN A 415 4.67 -5.00 4.46
CA GLN A 415 4.54 -4.31 3.18
C GLN A 415 5.40 -5.03 2.13
N LEU A 416 4.81 -5.28 0.97
CA LEU A 416 5.48 -5.76 -0.23
C LEU A 416 5.53 -4.59 -1.21
N GLU A 417 6.70 -3.98 -1.37
CA GLU A 417 6.90 -2.82 -2.26
C GLU A 417 7.69 -3.20 -3.51
N THR A 418 8.63 -4.13 -3.34
CA THR A 418 9.53 -4.60 -4.38
C THR A 418 8.77 -5.49 -5.38
N PRO A 419 8.62 -5.06 -6.64
CA PRO A 419 8.02 -5.89 -7.67
C PRO A 419 8.91 -7.11 -7.99
N PRO A 420 8.33 -8.25 -8.41
CA PRO A 420 9.11 -9.38 -8.92
C PRO A 420 9.94 -8.99 -10.15
N GLN A 421 11.13 -9.58 -10.32
CA GLN A 421 12.12 -9.19 -11.36
C GLN A 421 11.59 -9.24 -12.81
N ASP A 422 10.64 -10.11 -13.10
CA ASP A 422 10.09 -10.30 -14.46
C ASP A 422 8.91 -9.36 -14.79
N ARG A 423 8.52 -8.45 -13.88
CA ARG A 423 7.36 -7.58 -14.08
C ARG A 423 7.74 -6.29 -14.82
N LEU A 424 7.25 -6.15 -16.04
CA LEU A 424 7.39 -4.92 -16.81
C LEU A 424 6.36 -3.86 -16.38
N PRO A 425 6.73 -2.56 -16.38
CA PRO A 425 5.79 -1.48 -16.09
C PRO A 425 4.69 -1.41 -17.18
N ILE A 426 3.46 -1.11 -16.77
CA ILE A 426 2.31 -1.05 -17.68
C ILE A 426 2.34 0.28 -18.43
N LYS A 427 2.45 0.24 -19.77
CA LYS A 427 2.40 1.43 -20.61
C LYS A 427 0.99 1.99 -20.60
N THR A 428 0.81 3.15 -19.96
CA THR A 428 -0.49 3.79 -19.78
C THR A 428 -0.62 4.98 -20.71
N THR A 429 -1.64 4.98 -21.57
CA THR A 429 -1.92 6.04 -22.54
C THR A 429 -3.32 6.60 -22.29
N ILE A 430 -3.42 7.93 -22.23
CA ILE A 430 -4.70 8.63 -22.13
C ILE A 430 -5.11 9.05 -23.54
N LEU A 431 -6.31 8.66 -23.97
CA LEU A 431 -6.83 8.91 -25.31
C LEU A 431 -8.22 9.52 -25.24
N ARG A 432 -8.61 10.29 -26.26
CA ARG A 432 -10.03 10.54 -26.53
C ARG A 432 -10.63 9.32 -27.22
N TYR A 433 -11.95 9.15 -27.13
CA TYR A 433 -12.63 8.07 -27.82
C TYR A 433 -12.39 8.14 -29.34
N ASP A 434 -11.64 7.17 -29.85
CA ASP A 434 -11.30 6.98 -31.25
C ASP A 434 -11.42 5.50 -31.60
N GLU A 435 -12.22 5.17 -32.62
CA GLU A 435 -12.51 3.79 -32.99
C GLU A 435 -11.31 3.09 -33.61
N GLY A 436 -10.48 3.82 -34.37
CA GLY A 436 -9.27 3.29 -34.98
C GLY A 436 -8.26 2.84 -33.93
N ALA A 437 -7.99 3.69 -32.94
CA ALA A 437 -7.08 3.39 -31.83
C ALA A 437 -7.58 2.22 -30.96
N ILE A 438 -8.90 2.14 -30.70
CA ILE A 438 -9.49 1.01 -29.96
C ILE A 438 -9.32 -0.29 -30.75
N LYS A 439 -9.62 -0.27 -32.06
CA LYS A 439 -9.46 -1.43 -32.95
C LYS A 439 -8.02 -1.91 -32.97
N GLU A 440 -7.07 -1.01 -33.22
CA GLU A 440 -5.64 -1.34 -33.25
C GLU A 440 -5.16 -1.93 -31.92
N ALA A 441 -5.61 -1.37 -30.79
CA ALA A 441 -5.26 -1.89 -29.47
C ALA A 441 -5.77 -3.32 -29.24
N ILE A 442 -6.99 -3.65 -29.70
CA ILE A 442 -7.57 -4.99 -29.62
C ILE A 442 -6.84 -5.94 -30.57
N GLU A 443 -6.72 -5.61 -31.86
CA GLU A 443 -6.10 -6.48 -32.87
C GLU A 443 -4.63 -6.77 -32.56
N ARG A 444 -3.89 -5.80 -32.02
CA ARG A 444 -2.51 -6.01 -31.57
C ARG A 444 -2.40 -7.04 -30.44
N GLU A 445 -3.38 -7.08 -29.54
CA GLU A 445 -3.37 -8.07 -28.45
C GLU A 445 -3.80 -9.46 -28.94
N VAL A 446 -4.84 -9.52 -29.76
CA VAL A 446 -5.37 -10.77 -30.32
C VAL A 446 -4.35 -11.43 -31.25
N SER A 447 -3.65 -10.66 -32.09
CA SER A 447 -2.60 -11.17 -33.00
C SER A 447 -1.43 -11.84 -32.26
N ARG A 448 -1.13 -11.41 -31.02
CA ARG A 448 -0.13 -12.06 -30.16
C ARG A 448 -0.69 -13.16 -29.26
N LYS A 449 -1.92 -13.63 -29.54
CA LYS A 449 -2.67 -14.63 -28.76
C LYS A 449 -2.87 -14.21 -27.30
N GLY A 450 -2.99 -12.91 -27.07
CA GLY A 450 -3.35 -12.34 -25.78
C GLY A 450 -4.85 -12.06 -25.70
N GLN A 451 -5.28 -11.60 -24.53
CA GLN A 451 -6.67 -11.26 -24.27
C GLN A 451 -6.80 -9.81 -23.81
N VAL A 452 -7.96 -9.21 -24.05
CA VAL A 452 -8.25 -7.81 -23.77
C VAL A 452 -9.36 -7.67 -22.75
N TYR A 453 -9.14 -6.83 -21.74
CA TYR A 453 -10.23 -6.30 -20.92
C TYR A 453 -10.76 -5.02 -21.55
N PHE A 454 -12.06 -4.97 -21.86
CA PHE A 454 -12.73 -3.73 -22.22
C PHE A 454 -13.69 -3.35 -21.09
N VAL A 455 -13.38 -2.29 -20.35
CA VAL A 455 -14.10 -1.91 -19.13
C VAL A 455 -14.99 -0.71 -19.38
N THR A 456 -16.25 -0.80 -18.98
CA THR A 456 -17.20 0.32 -18.98
C THR A 456 -17.76 0.56 -17.57
N ASN A 457 -18.12 1.80 -17.26
CA ASN A 457 -18.64 2.15 -15.94
C ASN A 457 -20.15 1.89 -15.76
N ARG A 458 -20.88 1.57 -16.83
CA ARG A 458 -22.34 1.41 -16.82
C ARG A 458 -22.77 0.15 -17.57
N ILE A 459 -23.75 -0.55 -16.99
CA ILE A 459 -24.40 -1.72 -17.60
C ILE A 459 -25.36 -1.30 -18.73
N ARG A 460 -26.04 -0.16 -18.57
CA ARG A 460 -26.99 0.33 -19.56
C ARG A 460 -26.26 0.59 -20.89
N GLY A 461 -26.63 -0.17 -21.92
CA GLY A 461 -26.04 -0.07 -23.26
C GLY A 461 -24.79 -0.91 -23.46
N ILE A 462 -24.39 -1.77 -22.50
CA ILE A 462 -23.23 -2.66 -22.65
C ILE A 462 -23.38 -3.59 -23.87
N GLU A 463 -24.58 -4.12 -24.12
CA GLU A 463 -24.90 -4.93 -25.31
C GLU A 463 -24.71 -4.16 -26.62
N LYS A 464 -24.99 -2.85 -26.64
CA LYS A 464 -24.75 -2.01 -27.82
C LYS A 464 -23.26 -1.83 -28.07
N ILE A 465 -22.48 -1.70 -26.99
CA ILE A 465 -21.02 -1.62 -27.08
C ILE A 465 -20.46 -2.97 -27.55
N ALA A 466 -20.96 -4.10 -27.04
CA ALA A 466 -20.57 -5.44 -27.49
C ALA A 466 -20.77 -5.58 -29.01
N TYR A 467 -21.98 -5.29 -29.49
CA TYR A 467 -22.31 -5.34 -30.91
C TYR A 467 -21.45 -4.41 -31.77
N HIS A 468 -21.10 -3.23 -31.25
CA HIS A 468 -20.21 -2.31 -31.94
C HIS A 468 -18.78 -2.83 -32.02
N LEU A 469 -18.27 -3.42 -30.93
CA LEU A 469 -16.95 -4.04 -30.89
C LEU A 469 -16.87 -5.27 -31.80
N GLU A 470 -17.93 -6.08 -31.88
CA GLU A 470 -18.03 -7.22 -32.81
C GLU A 470 -17.96 -6.78 -34.27
N LYS A 471 -18.62 -5.66 -34.60
CA LYS A 471 -18.52 -5.07 -35.95
C LYS A 471 -17.13 -4.53 -36.24
N LEU A 472 -16.50 -3.90 -35.25
CA LEU A 472 -15.19 -3.25 -35.38
C LEU A 472 -14.05 -4.27 -35.50
N CYS A 473 -14.13 -5.35 -34.72
CA CYS A 473 -13.10 -6.41 -34.58
C CYS A 473 -13.71 -7.77 -34.92
N ARG A 474 -13.96 -8.04 -36.21
CA ARG A 474 -14.68 -9.25 -36.66
C ARG A 474 -13.98 -10.58 -36.32
N ASP A 475 -12.66 -10.53 -36.18
CA ASP A 475 -11.84 -11.72 -35.90
C ASP A 475 -11.68 -12.01 -34.40
N ALA A 476 -12.20 -11.15 -33.53
CA ALA A 476 -12.10 -11.29 -32.08
C ALA A 476 -13.40 -11.82 -31.47
N LYS A 477 -13.29 -12.85 -30.62
CA LYS A 477 -14.42 -13.36 -29.84
C LYS A 477 -14.68 -12.46 -28.64
N ILE A 478 -15.85 -11.85 -28.58
CA ILE A 478 -16.25 -10.94 -27.50
C ILE A 478 -17.28 -11.64 -26.62
N ASP A 479 -17.14 -11.51 -25.29
CA ASP A 479 -18.15 -11.94 -24.32
C ASP A 479 -18.38 -10.83 -23.29
N VAL A 480 -19.55 -10.83 -22.65
CA VAL A 480 -19.99 -9.77 -21.74
C VAL A 480 -20.06 -10.28 -20.29
N ALA A 481 -19.51 -9.50 -19.36
CA ALA A 481 -19.54 -9.81 -17.92
C ALA A 481 -19.93 -8.59 -17.07
N HIS A 482 -21.14 -8.61 -16.49
CA HIS A 482 -21.62 -7.55 -15.61
C HIS A 482 -22.41 -8.07 -14.38
N GLY A 483 -22.62 -7.20 -13.38
CA GLY A 483 -22.94 -7.62 -12.02
C GLY A 483 -24.42 -7.92 -11.81
N GLN A 484 -25.24 -7.43 -12.73
CA GLN A 484 -26.67 -7.76 -12.85
C GLN A 484 -26.93 -9.08 -13.59
N MET A 485 -25.89 -9.73 -14.15
CA MET A 485 -26.08 -11.04 -14.75
C MET A 485 -26.44 -12.06 -13.66
N PRO A 486 -27.24 -13.09 -14.01
CA PRO A 486 -27.39 -14.25 -13.15
C PRO A 486 -26.00 -14.78 -12.74
N PRO A 487 -25.75 -15.12 -11.46
CA PRO A 487 -24.42 -15.51 -11.00
C PRO A 487 -23.76 -16.62 -11.84
N ARG A 488 -24.53 -17.63 -12.26
CA ARG A 488 -24.05 -18.71 -13.13
C ARG A 488 -23.62 -18.23 -14.52
N ALA A 489 -24.30 -17.24 -15.08
CA ALA A 489 -23.97 -16.69 -16.38
C ALA A 489 -22.67 -15.87 -16.32
N LEU A 490 -22.54 -15.01 -15.30
CA LEU A 490 -21.30 -14.26 -15.03
C LEU A 490 -20.11 -15.21 -14.83
N GLU A 491 -20.29 -16.23 -13.99
CA GLU A 491 -19.28 -17.25 -13.74
C GLU A 491 -18.89 -17.99 -15.03
N SER A 492 -19.86 -18.37 -15.87
CA SER A 492 -19.58 -19.03 -17.15
C SER A 492 -18.80 -18.14 -18.13
N ALA A 493 -19.16 -16.86 -18.27
CA ALA A 493 -18.46 -15.92 -19.14
C ALA A 493 -17.00 -15.72 -18.68
N MET A 494 -16.81 -15.57 -17.37
CA MET A 494 -15.48 -15.46 -16.77
C MET A 494 -14.64 -16.73 -16.98
N LEU A 495 -15.23 -17.92 -16.84
CA LEU A 495 -14.54 -19.19 -17.07
C LEU A 495 -14.09 -19.37 -18.52
N LYS A 496 -14.94 -19.02 -19.49
CA LYS A 496 -14.57 -19.00 -20.92
C LYS A 496 -13.39 -18.07 -21.16
N PHE A 497 -13.43 -16.88 -20.57
CA PHE A 497 -12.34 -15.93 -20.67
C PHE A 497 -11.05 -16.45 -20.00
N ILE A 498 -11.11 -17.05 -18.81
CA ILE A 498 -9.92 -17.65 -18.15
C ILE A 498 -9.32 -18.78 -19.00
N LYS A 499 -10.14 -19.59 -19.67
CA LYS A 499 -9.70 -20.69 -20.54
C LYS A 499 -9.15 -20.24 -21.89
N GLY A 500 -9.33 -18.98 -22.27
CA GLY A 500 -8.94 -18.46 -23.58
C GLY A 500 -9.95 -18.72 -24.70
N ASP A 501 -11.20 -19.08 -24.34
CA ASP A 501 -12.28 -19.28 -25.33
C ASP A 501 -12.81 -17.94 -25.87
N THR A 502 -12.56 -16.85 -25.15
CA THR A 502 -12.97 -15.48 -25.46
C THR A 502 -11.73 -14.58 -25.53
N ASP A 503 -11.62 -13.75 -26.56
CA ASP A 503 -10.47 -12.86 -26.77
C ASP A 503 -10.63 -11.52 -26.05
N VAL A 504 -11.86 -10.98 -26.04
CA VAL A 504 -12.19 -9.69 -25.43
C VAL A 504 -13.31 -9.87 -24.41
N LEU A 505 -13.03 -9.55 -23.15
CA LEU A 505 -14.07 -9.49 -22.13
C LEU A 505 -14.55 -8.05 -21.97
N LEU A 506 -15.77 -7.78 -22.43
CA LEU A 506 -16.47 -6.53 -22.16
C LEU A 506 -17.12 -6.59 -20.78
N SER A 507 -16.57 -5.87 -19.81
CA SER A 507 -17.02 -5.95 -18.43
C SER A 507 -17.30 -4.60 -17.79
N THR A 508 -18.04 -4.62 -16.69
CA THR A 508 -18.01 -3.51 -15.73
C THR A 508 -16.80 -3.65 -14.79
N ALA A 509 -16.71 -2.81 -13.76
CA ALA A 509 -15.70 -2.84 -12.68
C ALA A 509 -15.61 -4.15 -11.86
N ILE A 510 -16.25 -5.24 -12.29
CA ILE A 510 -16.26 -6.52 -11.56
C ILE A 510 -14.90 -7.19 -11.60
N ILE A 511 -14.11 -6.94 -12.65
CA ILE A 511 -12.74 -7.44 -12.77
C ILE A 511 -11.81 -6.82 -11.72
N GLU A 512 -12.24 -5.78 -10.99
CA GLU A 512 -11.52 -5.30 -9.80
C GLU A 512 -11.46 -6.34 -8.67
N SER A 513 -12.29 -7.38 -8.70
CA SER A 513 -12.44 -8.36 -7.62
C SER A 513 -11.39 -9.47 -7.60
N GLY A 514 -10.15 -9.18 -7.99
CA GLY A 514 -9.01 -10.06 -7.70
C GLY A 514 -8.59 -11.03 -8.81
N ILE A 515 -9.37 -11.15 -9.89
CA ILE A 515 -9.20 -12.22 -10.88
C ILE A 515 -7.84 -12.08 -11.60
N ASP A 516 -7.01 -13.12 -11.54
CA ASP A 516 -5.78 -13.26 -12.31
C ASP A 516 -6.05 -13.94 -13.64
N ILE A 517 -5.78 -13.22 -14.74
CA ILE A 517 -5.86 -13.79 -16.08
C ILE A 517 -4.50 -13.57 -16.75
N PRO A 518 -3.63 -14.60 -16.74
CA PRO A 518 -2.28 -14.55 -17.27
C PRO A 518 -2.14 -13.95 -18.67
N ASN A 519 -3.08 -14.28 -19.55
CA ASN A 519 -3.03 -13.91 -20.96
C ASN A 519 -3.63 -12.51 -21.22
N ALA A 520 -4.28 -11.89 -20.23
CA ALA A 520 -4.84 -10.56 -20.35
C ALA A 520 -3.75 -9.50 -20.14
N ASN A 521 -3.23 -8.94 -21.23
CA ASN A 521 -2.13 -7.97 -21.20
C ASN A 521 -2.50 -6.59 -21.75
N THR A 522 -3.71 -6.41 -22.26
CA THR A 522 -4.24 -5.09 -22.63
C THR A 522 -5.55 -4.81 -21.90
N ILE A 523 -5.67 -3.62 -21.32
CA ILE A 523 -6.91 -3.11 -20.73
C ILE A 523 -7.30 -1.79 -21.40
N ILE A 524 -8.56 -1.67 -21.78
CA ILE A 524 -9.17 -0.47 -22.34
C ILE A 524 -10.26 -0.04 -21.37
N ILE A 525 -10.11 1.11 -20.73
CA ILE A 525 -11.08 1.66 -19.78
C ILE A 525 -11.85 2.76 -20.50
N ASN A 526 -13.06 2.44 -20.94
CA ASN A 526 -13.96 3.36 -21.59
C ASN A 526 -14.58 4.33 -20.59
N ASN A 527 -14.64 5.61 -20.95
CA ASN A 527 -15.07 6.71 -20.06
C ASN A 527 -14.28 6.72 -18.74
N ALA A 528 -12.95 6.61 -18.82
CA ALA A 528 -12.03 6.60 -17.68
C ALA A 528 -12.21 7.82 -16.76
N ASP A 529 -12.67 8.95 -17.30
CA ASP A 529 -13.03 10.18 -16.58
C ASP A 529 -14.10 9.97 -15.49
N ARG A 530 -14.89 8.90 -15.60
CA ARG A 530 -15.99 8.56 -14.68
C ARG A 530 -15.62 7.55 -13.60
N PHE A 531 -14.37 7.09 -13.55
CA PHE A 531 -13.89 6.19 -12.51
C PHE A 531 -13.14 6.95 -11.40
N GLY A 532 -13.10 6.37 -10.20
CA GLY A 532 -12.22 6.85 -9.13
C GLY A 532 -10.76 6.44 -9.36
N LEU A 533 -9.82 7.07 -8.65
CA LEU A 533 -8.39 6.82 -8.84
C LEU A 533 -7.99 5.39 -8.43
N ALA A 534 -8.49 4.90 -7.29
CA ALA A 534 -8.20 3.53 -6.86
C ALA A 534 -8.81 2.49 -7.79
N ASP A 535 -10.00 2.73 -8.36
CA ASP A 535 -10.64 1.83 -9.32
C ASP A 535 -9.76 1.72 -10.56
N LEU A 536 -9.37 2.87 -11.13
CA LEU A 536 -8.47 2.90 -12.28
C LEU A 536 -7.12 2.24 -11.99
N TYR A 537 -6.57 2.43 -10.80
CA TYR A 537 -5.32 1.78 -10.40
C TYR A 537 -5.47 0.27 -10.24
N GLN A 538 -6.54 -0.21 -9.59
CA GLN A 538 -6.85 -1.62 -9.44
C GLN A 538 -7.10 -2.29 -10.79
N LEU A 539 -7.89 -1.64 -11.66
CA LEU A 539 -8.16 -2.07 -13.03
C LEU A 539 -6.87 -2.14 -13.85
N ARG A 540 -6.03 -1.09 -13.82
CA ARG A 540 -4.70 -1.07 -14.46
C ARG A 540 -3.86 -2.24 -13.98
N GLY A 541 -3.81 -2.49 -12.67
CA GLY A 541 -3.06 -3.59 -12.07
C GLY A 541 -3.56 -5.00 -12.42
N ARG A 542 -4.69 -5.14 -13.15
CA ARG A 542 -5.17 -6.46 -13.61
C ARG A 542 -4.37 -7.03 -14.77
N VAL A 543 -3.69 -6.19 -15.55
CA VAL A 543 -2.86 -6.59 -16.69
C VAL A 543 -1.36 -6.51 -16.35
N GLY A 544 -0.52 -7.18 -17.14
CA GLY A 544 0.94 -7.10 -16.99
C GLY A 544 1.50 -7.96 -15.87
N ARG A 545 1.14 -9.25 -15.89
CA ARG A 545 1.57 -10.24 -14.90
C ARG A 545 2.71 -11.14 -15.38
N PHE A 546 3.06 -11.09 -16.67
CA PHE A 546 4.11 -11.90 -17.29
C PHE A 546 5.18 -11.03 -17.97
N LYS A 547 6.23 -11.66 -18.50
CA LYS A 547 7.34 -11.03 -19.27
C LYS A 547 6.91 -10.23 -20.51
N ARG A 548 5.62 -10.21 -20.84
CA ARG A 548 5.08 -9.47 -21.99
C ARG A 548 4.70 -8.06 -21.56
N GLN A 549 5.07 -7.08 -22.39
CA GLN A 549 4.66 -5.70 -22.19
C GLN A 549 3.13 -5.60 -22.18
N ALA A 550 2.59 -5.03 -21.11
CA ALA A 550 1.16 -4.73 -20.97
C ALA A 550 0.84 -3.26 -21.26
N TYR A 551 -0.40 -3.03 -21.68
CA TYR A 551 -0.90 -1.73 -22.11
C TYR A 551 -2.21 -1.39 -21.40
N ALA A 552 -2.34 -0.14 -20.96
CA ALA A 552 -3.56 0.40 -20.38
C ALA A 552 -3.98 1.66 -21.15
N TYR A 553 -5.16 1.61 -21.75
CA TYR A 553 -5.77 2.70 -22.51
C TYR A 553 -6.87 3.34 -21.69
N LEU A 554 -6.66 4.58 -21.25
CA LEU A 554 -7.64 5.36 -20.49
C LEU A 554 -8.40 6.26 -21.49
N VAL A 555 -9.60 5.83 -21.88
CA VAL A 555 -10.39 6.49 -22.93
C VAL A 555 -11.34 7.50 -22.31
N MET A 556 -11.21 8.77 -22.67
CA MET A 556 -12.07 9.86 -22.21
C MET A 556 -13.34 9.97 -23.05
N SER A 557 -14.46 10.27 -22.39
CA SER A 557 -15.74 10.51 -23.05
C SER A 557 -15.72 11.74 -23.96
N LYS A 558 -16.52 11.73 -25.04
CA LYS A 558 -16.64 12.86 -26.01
C LYS A 558 -17.30 14.10 -25.41
N GLU A 559 -18.11 13.93 -24.37
CA GLU A 559 -18.91 14.99 -23.72
C GLU A 559 -18.45 15.14 -22.26
N GLY A 560 -17.61 16.16 -22.02
CA GLY A 560 -16.82 16.28 -20.81
C GLY A 560 -17.60 16.56 -19.53
N SER A 561 -17.28 15.83 -18.47
CA SER A 561 -17.37 16.33 -17.10
C SER A 561 -16.08 17.05 -16.74
N SER A 562 -16.17 18.30 -16.24
CA SER A 562 -15.08 19.18 -15.75
C SER A 562 -13.67 18.67 -16.08
N ALA A 563 -13.20 19.00 -17.29
CA ALA A 563 -11.96 18.49 -17.87
C ALA A 563 -10.78 18.58 -16.90
N THR A 564 -10.69 19.63 -16.08
CA THR A 564 -9.55 19.87 -15.18
C THR A 564 -9.40 18.83 -14.06
N LEU A 565 -10.47 18.42 -13.39
CA LEU A 565 -10.36 17.51 -12.24
C LEU A 565 -10.24 16.04 -12.66
N ALA A 566 -10.89 15.65 -13.77
CA ALA A 566 -10.72 14.33 -14.37
C ALA A 566 -9.32 14.19 -15.01
N GLN A 567 -8.84 15.22 -15.71
CA GLN A 567 -7.49 15.25 -16.27
C GLN A 567 -6.42 15.17 -15.18
N SER A 568 -6.55 15.97 -14.10
CA SER A 568 -5.63 15.90 -12.96
C SER A 568 -5.55 14.49 -12.34
N ARG A 569 -6.67 13.75 -12.26
CA ARG A 569 -6.67 12.35 -11.80
C ARG A 569 -5.94 11.43 -12.78
N LEU A 570 -6.21 11.55 -14.07
CA LEU A 570 -5.58 10.70 -15.09
C LEU A 570 -4.07 10.98 -15.19
N ASP A 571 -3.67 12.25 -15.11
CA ASP A 571 -2.28 12.68 -15.04
C ASP A 571 -1.60 12.13 -13.77
N THR A 572 -2.33 12.08 -12.64
CA THR A 572 -1.84 11.47 -11.39
C THR A 572 -1.56 9.97 -11.59
N ILE A 573 -2.42 9.22 -12.28
CA ILE A 573 -2.16 7.80 -12.61
C ILE A 573 -0.94 7.64 -13.52
N HIS A 574 -0.77 8.55 -14.47
CA HIS A 574 0.36 8.56 -15.39
C HIS A 574 1.68 8.91 -14.68
N LYS A 575 1.66 9.85 -13.72
CA LYS A 575 2.80 10.20 -12.86
C LYS A 575 3.18 9.07 -11.91
N PHE A 576 2.20 8.34 -11.37
CA PHE A 576 2.42 7.14 -10.54
C PHE A 576 2.51 5.85 -11.38
N THR A 577 3.36 5.88 -12.40
CA THR A 577 3.70 4.72 -13.25
C THR A 577 4.75 3.81 -12.61
N ALA A 578 5.46 4.26 -11.58
CA ALA A 578 6.40 3.44 -10.82
C ALA A 578 5.67 2.37 -9.98
N LEU A 579 6.17 1.13 -10.07
CA LEU A 579 5.79 -0.03 -9.27
C LEU A 579 6.00 0.29 -7.76
N GLY A 580 5.04 -0.04 -6.89
CA GLY A 580 5.08 0.29 -5.45
C GLY A 580 4.27 1.53 -5.03
N SER A 581 3.53 2.14 -5.96
CA SER A 581 2.73 3.36 -5.74
C SER A 581 1.36 3.11 -5.08
N GLY A 582 0.94 1.86 -4.86
CA GLY A 582 -0.40 1.51 -4.40
C GLY A 582 -0.78 2.12 -3.05
N PHE A 583 0.19 2.27 -2.14
CA PHE A 583 0.00 2.96 -0.87
C PHE A 583 -0.32 4.45 -1.05
N ARG A 584 0.49 5.16 -1.84
CA ARG A 584 0.32 6.60 -2.13
C ARG A 584 -1.00 6.87 -2.86
N ILE A 585 -1.40 5.94 -3.73
CA ILE A 585 -2.65 6.02 -4.48
C ILE A 585 -3.86 5.71 -3.61
N ALA A 586 -3.79 4.73 -2.69
CA ALA A 586 -4.83 4.49 -1.71
C ALA A 586 -5.05 5.72 -0.82
N MET A 587 -3.96 6.38 -0.40
CA MET A 587 -4.03 7.65 0.31
C MET A 587 -4.69 8.73 -0.55
N LYS A 588 -4.24 8.94 -1.79
CA LYS A 588 -4.81 9.97 -2.69
C LYS A 588 -6.28 9.72 -3.06
N ASP A 589 -6.67 8.46 -3.27
CA ASP A 589 -8.04 8.07 -3.56
C ASP A 589 -8.95 8.26 -2.34
N LEU A 590 -8.43 8.00 -1.14
CA LEU A 590 -9.10 8.33 0.12
C LEU A 590 -9.35 9.84 0.25
N GLU A 591 -8.39 10.69 -0.14
CA GLU A 591 -8.60 12.15 -0.21
C GLU A 591 -9.73 12.53 -1.17
N MET A 592 -9.87 11.79 -2.28
CA MET A 592 -10.79 12.15 -3.36
C MET A 592 -12.20 11.58 -3.24
N ARG A 593 -12.39 10.41 -2.61
CA ARG A 593 -13.70 9.74 -2.49
C ARG A 593 -14.49 10.14 -1.25
N GLY A 594 -13.80 10.53 -0.19
CA GLY A 594 -14.41 10.72 1.12
C GLY A 594 -14.67 9.40 1.87
N ALA A 595 -14.19 9.28 3.12
CA ALA A 595 -14.19 8.02 3.88
C ALA A 595 -15.55 7.57 4.46
N GLY A 596 -16.67 8.12 3.97
CA GLY A 596 -17.99 8.08 4.62
C GLY A 596 -18.54 6.69 4.96
N ASN A 597 -18.08 5.62 4.29
CA ASN A 597 -18.56 4.25 4.53
C ASN A 597 -17.60 3.36 5.35
N ILE A 598 -16.39 3.81 5.68
CA ILE A 598 -15.34 2.93 6.21
C ILE A 598 -15.10 3.10 7.72
N LEU A 599 -15.31 4.32 8.24
CA LEU A 599 -14.96 4.68 9.62
C LEU A 599 -16.18 4.93 10.53
N GLY A 600 -17.40 4.78 10.00
CA GLY A 600 -18.62 5.23 10.67
C GLY A 600 -18.82 6.74 10.52
N SER A 601 -20.08 7.17 10.53
CA SER A 601 -20.46 8.57 10.30
C SER A 601 -19.83 9.55 11.30
N GLU A 602 -19.66 9.15 12.55
CA GLU A 602 -19.06 9.99 13.60
C GLU A 602 -17.58 10.29 13.36
N GLN A 603 -16.79 9.27 13.00
CA GLN A 603 -15.35 9.43 12.78
C GLN A 603 -15.05 10.26 11.53
N HIS A 604 -15.90 10.13 10.52
CA HIS A 604 -15.85 10.98 9.33
C HIS A 604 -16.01 12.46 9.67
N GLY A 605 -16.94 12.79 10.58
CA GLY A 605 -17.13 14.16 11.08
C GLY A 605 -15.88 14.72 11.76
N TYR A 606 -15.20 13.90 12.57
CA TYR A 606 -13.96 14.33 13.23
C TYR A 606 -12.85 14.60 12.24
N ILE A 607 -12.58 13.69 11.29
CA ILE A 607 -11.52 13.88 10.29
C ILE A 607 -11.77 15.14 9.45
N ASN A 608 -13.01 15.40 9.03
CA ASN A 608 -13.33 16.64 8.32
C ASN A 608 -13.06 17.89 9.16
N SER A 609 -13.30 17.82 10.47
CA SER A 609 -13.13 18.97 11.36
C SER A 609 -11.67 19.29 11.71
N ILE A 610 -10.82 18.27 11.89
CA ILE A 610 -9.43 18.45 12.39
C ILE A 610 -8.34 18.08 11.39
N GLY A 611 -8.70 17.46 10.27
CA GLY A 611 -7.75 16.91 9.29
C GLY A 611 -7.28 15.50 9.66
N PHE A 612 -6.98 14.72 8.61
CA PHE A 612 -6.60 13.31 8.71
C PHE A 612 -5.32 13.07 9.53
N ASP A 613 -4.23 13.79 9.25
CA ASP A 613 -2.94 13.53 9.91
C ASP A 613 -3.02 13.82 11.42
N LEU A 614 -3.60 14.97 11.80
CA LEU A 614 -3.83 15.30 13.20
C LEU A 614 -4.72 14.24 13.89
N TYR A 615 -5.77 13.77 13.23
CA TYR A 615 -6.59 12.67 13.75
C TYR A 615 -5.75 11.40 14.04
N CYS A 616 -4.89 10.99 13.11
CA CYS A 616 -3.96 9.86 13.30
C CYS A 616 -3.08 10.04 14.54
N ARG A 617 -2.48 11.23 14.71
CA ARG A 617 -1.58 11.54 15.83
C ARG A 617 -2.30 11.48 17.16
N LEU A 618 -3.50 12.08 17.26
CA LEU A 618 -4.29 12.09 18.49
C LEU A 618 -4.73 10.67 18.89
N LEU A 619 -5.12 9.83 17.91
CA LEU A 619 -5.44 8.44 18.16
C LEU A 619 -4.21 7.66 18.64
N LYS A 620 -3.03 7.87 18.03
CA LYS A 620 -1.77 7.21 18.43
C LYS A 620 -1.37 7.59 19.85
N GLY A 621 -1.48 8.86 20.20
CA GLY A 621 -1.27 9.36 21.56
C GLY A 621 -2.20 8.69 22.56
N ALA A 622 -3.51 8.65 22.26
CA ALA A 622 -4.51 8.02 23.12
C ALA A 622 -4.20 6.53 23.37
N VAL A 623 -3.95 5.75 22.32
CA VAL A 623 -3.62 4.32 22.44
C VAL A 623 -2.34 4.09 23.27
N SER A 624 -1.29 4.90 23.04
CA SER A 624 -0.03 4.82 23.79
C SER A 624 -0.23 5.15 25.27
N ALA A 625 -1.02 6.20 25.58
CA ALA A 625 -1.33 6.59 26.95
C ALA A 625 -2.04 5.47 27.71
N TYR A 626 -3.09 4.89 27.11
CA TYR A 626 -3.81 3.77 27.73
C TYR A 626 -2.94 2.50 27.88
N LYS A 627 -2.06 2.17 26.91
CA LYS A 627 -1.09 1.07 27.04
C LYS A 627 -0.15 1.28 28.24
N LYS A 628 0.30 2.52 28.49
CA LYS A 628 1.11 2.84 29.67
C LYS A 628 0.30 2.67 30.96
N THR A 629 -0.95 3.13 31.01
CA THR A 629 -1.81 2.96 32.19
C THR A 629 -2.07 1.48 32.52
N LEU A 630 -2.31 0.65 31.50
CA LEU A 630 -2.51 -0.80 31.68
C LEU A 630 -1.27 -1.52 32.21
N ARG A 631 -0.06 -1.08 31.83
CA ARG A 631 1.22 -1.64 32.32
C ARG A 631 1.58 -1.23 33.74
N ILE A 632 0.99 -0.16 34.27
CA ILE A 632 1.25 0.32 35.64
C ILE A 632 0.32 -0.37 36.66
N GLY A 633 -0.78 -0.99 36.19
CA GLY A 633 -1.76 -1.68 37.03
C GLY A 633 -1.63 -3.22 37.09
N ALA A 634 -0.63 -3.80 36.41
CA ALA A 634 -0.25 -5.21 36.48
C ALA A 634 1.16 -5.32 37.08
#